data_AF-A0A965Z8C5-F1
#
_entry.id   AF-A0A965Z8C5-F1
#
_cell.length_a   1.000
_cell.length_b   1.000
_cell.length_c   1.000
_cell.angle_alpha   90.00
_cell.angle_beta   90.00
_cell.angle_gamma   90.00
#
_symmetry.space_group_name_H-M   'P 1'
#
loop_
_entity.id
_entity.type
_entity.pdbx_description
1 polymer ?
#
loop_
_entity_poly.entity_id
_entity_poly.type
_entity_poly.pdbx_seq_one_letter_code
_entity_poly.pdbx_strand_id
1 'polypeptide(L)'
;MRIFFWTIIVLLFATYPSVHAQINQPLSHIPNEEELVRWNEIGSDFVPTAAPVAPIRNIAEFEPTEAVLVRYPFGIPVVLIKEIADDCHVITLVANASQENTVRAQYQSNGVNLSHCDFIYAPTDSYWTRDYGPWFIVDGNNEVGIINFTYNRPRPNDNQVPVHVAGHLGVSYYNMGLSTTGGNWMCDGLGNAASTDLVWEENPSMSHDDIAAMVEEYLGIETYHVLDDPLGDYIKHIDCWGKFLAPDKVMIGQVPVSDPRYNDFESAAAYFENIDSPYGVPYRVYRVYTPGGYPATPYTNGLILNRKVFLPQSGSQWDDEAMAAYQQAMPGYEIIGVAYSGWENTDALHCRTHEVADREMLYLKHLPLLSEIPPQEEYELSMAITSYGNHSLIADSVYAVFRINEAVWDTLVMTAVSKSNTYRVTLPGVVPGSKVEYFLHAADVSGRSEEHPYIGAYDPHTFFIQEEEFAQLVVSVDTIRLACQPGLTDITLLSLGNTGQQTLTFTTGITGDQGAPVDWLTLSPDNGSIAEGESLEIELTANALALPTGVYYAALTIYSNDPLHPEVVVPVVFRISDEVGLDVHNTIDEYLCYPNPTQDKINISFILNTPGLVKISVFDRFGKQVIPPFSADFDAGRQKFLFNVGNLPSGVYFYIMNSGFCTISGRFVLSH
;
A
#
# COMPACT_ATOMS: atom_id res chain seq x y z
N MET A 1 18.88 65.35 -73.70
CA MET A 1 19.61 64.55 -74.72
C MET A 1 20.80 63.89 -74.03
N ARG A 2 20.76 62.55 -73.85
CA ARG A 2 21.86 61.58 -73.55
C ARG A 2 22.64 61.75 -72.22
N ILE A 3 22.47 60.88 -71.20
CA ILE A 3 22.99 59.51 -70.96
C ILE A 3 24.54 59.43 -70.98
N PHE A 4 25.21 59.16 -69.83
CA PHE A 4 25.92 57.89 -69.54
C PHE A 4 26.62 57.85 -68.16
N PHE A 5 26.55 56.66 -67.55
CA PHE A 5 27.13 56.14 -66.30
C PHE A 5 28.68 56.07 -66.28
N TRP A 6 29.32 56.05 -65.09
CA TRP A 6 30.06 54.90 -64.50
C TRP A 6 30.76 55.26 -63.17
N THR A 7 30.32 54.61 -62.09
CA THR A 7 31.06 53.83 -61.06
C THR A 7 32.37 54.36 -60.44
N ILE A 8 32.39 54.51 -59.10
CA ILE A 8 33.24 53.77 -58.12
C ILE A 8 32.94 54.32 -56.70
N ILE A 9 32.37 53.46 -55.84
CA ILE A 9 32.24 53.65 -54.39
C ILE A 9 33.37 52.86 -53.74
N VAL A 10 34.16 53.52 -52.90
CA VAL A 10 35.18 52.91 -52.04
C VAL A 10 34.49 52.44 -50.75
N LEU A 11 34.48 51.13 -50.52
CA LEU A 11 34.06 50.49 -49.28
C LEU A 11 35.11 50.70 -48.17
N LEU A 12 34.68 51.31 -47.06
CA LEU A 12 35.35 51.24 -45.77
C LEU A 12 34.92 49.96 -45.06
N PHE A 13 35.84 49.00 -44.92
CA PHE A 13 35.69 47.87 -44.00
C PHE A 13 35.87 48.38 -42.57
N ALA A 14 34.76 48.49 -41.84
CA ALA A 14 34.75 48.51 -40.38
C ALA A 14 34.01 47.26 -39.91
N THR A 15 34.71 46.50 -39.08
CA THR A 15 34.33 45.27 -38.40
C THR A 15 33.02 45.42 -37.63
N TYR A 16 32.02 44.62 -37.97
CA TYR A 16 30.89 44.33 -37.09
C TYR A 16 31.08 42.92 -36.51
N PRO A 17 31.05 42.72 -35.18
CA PRO A 17 30.81 41.40 -34.62
C PRO A 17 29.39 40.99 -35.00
N SER A 18 29.26 39.79 -35.55
CA SER A 18 27.98 39.16 -35.92
C SER A 18 27.16 38.89 -34.66
N VAL A 19 26.35 39.86 -34.25
CA VAL A 19 25.22 39.60 -33.35
C VAL A 19 24.17 38.88 -34.19
N HIS A 20 24.21 37.55 -34.17
CA HIS A 20 23.05 36.76 -34.60
C HIS A 20 21.97 36.99 -33.56
N ALA A 21 21.12 38.00 -33.79
CA ALA A 21 19.80 38.01 -33.17
C ALA A 21 19.10 36.76 -33.69
N GLN A 22 18.85 35.78 -32.81
CA GLN A 22 17.95 34.66 -33.07
C GLN A 22 16.63 35.26 -33.57
N ILE A 23 16.40 35.15 -34.88
CA ILE A 23 15.13 35.49 -35.51
C ILE A 23 14.10 34.50 -34.95
N ASN A 24 12.92 35.02 -34.55
CA ASN A 24 11.73 34.31 -34.06
C ASN A 24 11.24 33.20 -35.03
N GLN A 25 11.98 32.12 -35.19
CA GLN A 25 11.44 30.82 -35.59
C GLN A 25 10.86 30.19 -34.31
N PRO A 26 9.67 29.59 -34.35
CA PRO A 26 9.19 28.79 -33.23
C PRO A 26 10.22 27.68 -33.00
N LEU A 27 10.87 27.69 -31.84
CA LEU A 27 11.73 26.59 -31.42
C LEU A 27 10.82 25.38 -31.23
N SER A 28 11.10 24.29 -31.95
CA SER A 28 10.41 23.01 -31.81
C SER A 28 11.40 21.96 -31.34
N HIS A 29 10.91 20.97 -30.59
CA HIS A 29 11.69 19.78 -30.26
C HIS A 29 12.02 18.94 -31.50
N ILE A 30 11.28 19.11 -32.61
CA ILE A 30 11.58 18.48 -33.90
C ILE A 30 12.90 19.03 -34.44
N PRO A 31 13.91 18.17 -34.67
CA PRO A 31 15.16 18.60 -35.29
C PRO A 31 14.94 19.24 -36.65
N ASN A 32 15.46 20.46 -36.84
CA ASN A 32 15.43 21.11 -38.14
C ASN A 32 16.62 20.66 -39.04
N GLU A 33 16.60 21.04 -40.32
CA GLU A 33 17.66 20.66 -41.27
C GLU A 33 19.06 21.13 -40.82
N GLU A 34 19.18 22.27 -40.15
CA GLU A 34 20.46 22.79 -39.67
C GLU A 34 20.99 21.95 -38.49
N GLU A 35 20.11 21.51 -37.59
CA GLU A 35 20.45 20.60 -36.49
C GLU A 35 20.86 19.23 -37.03
N LEU A 36 20.12 18.67 -38.00
CA LEU A 36 20.43 17.37 -38.59
C LEU A 36 21.82 17.33 -39.26
N VAL A 37 22.27 18.45 -39.87
CA VAL A 37 23.63 18.54 -40.44
C VAL A 37 24.71 18.59 -39.36
N ARG A 38 24.37 19.02 -38.14
CA ARG A 38 25.26 19.14 -36.98
C ARG A 38 25.15 17.96 -36.03
N TRP A 39 24.41 16.90 -36.36
CA TRP A 39 24.17 15.76 -35.47
C TRP A 39 25.46 15.08 -35.00
N ASN A 40 26.51 15.12 -35.82
CA ASN A 40 27.84 14.63 -35.49
C ASN A 40 28.60 15.47 -34.45
N GLU A 41 28.07 16.63 -34.04
CA GLU A 41 28.63 17.49 -32.99
C GLU A 41 28.16 17.06 -31.58
N ILE A 42 27.12 16.24 -31.46
CA ILE A 42 26.60 15.74 -30.17
C ILE A 42 27.73 15.06 -29.41
N GLY A 43 27.95 15.48 -28.16
CA GLY A 43 28.99 14.96 -27.28
C GLY A 43 30.44 15.32 -27.66
N SER A 44 30.67 16.12 -28.71
CA SER A 44 32.02 16.45 -29.18
C SER A 44 32.84 17.28 -28.18
N ASP A 45 32.17 17.99 -27.27
CA ASP A 45 32.74 18.77 -26.18
C ASP A 45 32.61 18.10 -24.80
N PHE A 46 32.07 16.87 -24.76
CA PHE A 46 31.78 16.17 -23.52
C PHE A 46 32.94 15.26 -23.11
N VAL A 47 33.43 15.44 -21.88
CA VAL A 47 34.50 14.62 -21.30
C VAL A 47 33.98 13.93 -20.06
N PRO A 48 33.76 12.59 -20.09
CA PRO A 48 33.33 11.85 -18.91
C PRO A 48 34.28 12.02 -17.73
N THR A 49 33.74 12.08 -16.52
CA THR A 49 34.53 12.09 -15.27
C THR A 49 34.53 10.70 -14.65
N ALA A 50 35.11 10.55 -13.45
CA ALA A 50 34.75 9.41 -12.60
C ALA A 50 33.34 9.62 -12.04
N ALA A 51 32.67 8.52 -11.68
CA ALA A 51 31.40 8.55 -10.97
C ALA A 51 31.55 9.17 -9.56
N PRO A 52 30.44 9.64 -8.95
CA PRO A 52 30.42 10.07 -7.56
C PRO A 52 30.82 8.96 -6.59
N VAL A 53 31.11 9.33 -5.34
CA VAL A 53 31.39 8.34 -4.29
C VAL A 53 30.09 7.60 -3.95
N ALA A 54 30.12 6.27 -3.88
CA ALA A 54 28.98 5.46 -3.45
C ALA A 54 28.80 5.43 -1.91
N PRO A 55 27.59 5.17 -1.38
CA PRO A 55 26.33 4.94 -2.11
C PRO A 55 25.79 6.22 -2.73
N ILE A 56 25.13 6.11 -3.88
CA ILE A 56 24.51 7.22 -4.60
C ILE A 56 23.01 7.09 -4.51
N ARG A 57 22.30 8.23 -4.46
CA ARG A 57 20.85 8.30 -4.54
C ARG A 57 20.43 9.40 -5.51
N ASN A 58 19.76 9.06 -6.60
CA ASN A 58 19.06 10.05 -7.42
C ASN A 58 17.87 10.62 -6.65
N ILE A 59 17.71 11.95 -6.68
CA ILE A 59 16.63 12.66 -6.00
C ILE A 59 15.42 12.71 -6.92
N ALA A 60 14.25 12.28 -6.43
CA ALA A 60 13.01 12.31 -7.20
C ALA A 60 12.38 13.72 -7.22
N GLU A 61 11.56 13.98 -8.25
CA GLU A 61 10.89 15.27 -8.43
C GLU A 61 9.89 15.61 -7.31
N PHE A 62 9.30 14.61 -6.68
CA PHE A 62 8.35 14.80 -5.57
C PHE A 62 9.02 14.99 -4.19
N GLU A 63 10.34 15.10 -4.15
CA GLU A 63 11.11 15.42 -2.93
C GLU A 63 11.30 16.96 -2.77
N PRO A 64 11.73 17.42 -1.58
CA PRO A 64 11.98 18.84 -1.33
C PRO A 64 12.84 19.53 -2.39
N THR A 65 12.32 20.63 -2.90
CA THR A 65 12.90 21.44 -3.97
C THR A 65 13.10 22.87 -3.50
N GLU A 66 14.33 23.39 -3.62
CA GLU A 66 14.66 24.76 -3.22
C GLU A 66 14.39 25.81 -4.31
N ALA A 67 14.45 25.41 -5.60
CA ALA A 67 14.16 26.30 -6.71
C ALA A 67 13.64 25.59 -7.96
N VAL A 68 13.13 26.35 -8.93
CA VAL A 68 12.85 25.87 -10.30
C VAL A 68 13.72 26.63 -11.30
N LEU A 69 14.41 25.88 -12.16
CA LEU A 69 15.21 26.37 -13.27
C LEU A 69 14.35 26.62 -14.50
N VAL A 70 14.38 27.86 -14.99
CA VAL A 70 13.71 28.29 -16.23
C VAL A 70 14.69 29.08 -17.10
N ARG A 71 14.37 29.25 -18.38
CA ARG A 71 15.26 29.93 -19.33
C ARG A 71 14.58 31.09 -20.05
N TYR A 72 15.30 32.19 -20.19
CA TYR A 72 14.93 33.32 -21.05
C TYR A 72 15.71 33.30 -22.39
N PRO A 73 15.09 33.58 -23.55
CA PRO A 73 13.66 33.87 -23.79
C PRO A 73 12.71 32.74 -23.36
N PHE A 74 11.58 33.12 -22.77
CA PHE A 74 10.66 32.19 -22.11
C PHE A 74 9.86 31.34 -23.10
N GLY A 75 9.82 30.03 -22.84
CA GLY A 75 8.85 29.09 -23.42
C GLY A 75 7.60 28.88 -22.55
N ILE A 76 7.52 29.55 -21.40
CA ILE A 76 6.43 29.41 -20.42
C ILE A 76 5.75 30.76 -20.15
N PRO A 77 4.48 30.79 -19.73
CA PRO A 77 3.83 32.05 -19.39
C PRO A 77 4.38 32.60 -18.07
N VAL A 78 4.58 33.92 -17.99
CA VAL A 78 5.12 34.57 -16.76
C VAL A 78 4.21 34.36 -15.54
N VAL A 79 2.91 34.08 -15.75
CA VAL A 79 1.99 33.75 -14.66
C VAL A 79 2.40 32.48 -13.92
N LEU A 80 2.98 31.48 -14.60
CA LEU A 80 3.56 30.29 -13.97
C LEU A 80 4.75 30.68 -13.10
N ILE A 81 5.66 31.51 -13.64
CA ILE A 81 6.84 31.99 -12.90
C ILE A 81 6.43 32.77 -11.65
N LYS A 82 5.39 33.61 -11.75
CA LYS A 82 4.82 34.32 -10.61
C LYS A 82 4.33 33.32 -9.55
N GLU A 83 3.54 32.33 -9.94
CA GLU A 83 2.95 31.36 -9.01
C GLU A 83 4.01 30.50 -8.32
N ILE A 84 5.09 30.12 -9.02
CA ILE A 84 6.24 29.44 -8.42
C ILE A 84 6.95 30.37 -7.42
N ALA A 85 7.22 31.62 -7.83
CA ALA A 85 7.94 32.59 -7.02
C ALA A 85 7.19 33.03 -5.74
N ASP A 86 5.91 32.71 -5.60
CA ASP A 86 5.16 32.98 -4.37
C ASP A 86 5.62 32.06 -3.21
N ASP A 87 6.08 30.83 -3.51
CA ASP A 87 6.43 29.81 -2.49
C ASP A 87 7.83 29.16 -2.66
N CYS A 88 8.48 29.32 -3.81
CA CYS A 88 9.76 28.69 -4.14
C CYS A 88 10.67 29.65 -4.94
N HIS A 89 11.99 29.45 -4.92
CA HIS A 89 12.88 30.26 -5.76
C HIS A 89 12.72 29.92 -7.24
N VAL A 90 12.93 30.91 -8.11
CA VAL A 90 13.04 30.73 -9.56
C VAL A 90 14.44 31.16 -9.99
N ILE A 91 15.20 30.22 -10.55
CA ILE A 91 16.49 30.49 -11.15
C ILE A 91 16.29 30.67 -12.65
N THR A 92 16.57 31.86 -13.18
CA THR A 92 16.41 32.16 -14.60
C THR A 92 17.74 32.21 -15.33
N LEU A 93 17.91 31.33 -16.33
CA LEU A 93 19.03 31.38 -17.26
C LEU A 93 18.88 32.56 -18.21
N VAL A 94 19.92 33.39 -18.28
CA VAL A 94 20.02 34.54 -19.19
C VAL A 94 21.43 34.58 -19.78
N ALA A 95 21.57 35.03 -21.02
CA ALA A 95 22.87 35.06 -21.70
C ALA A 95 23.82 36.14 -21.14
N ASN A 96 23.29 37.20 -20.51
CA ASN A 96 24.06 38.33 -19.99
C ASN A 96 23.19 39.30 -19.16
N ALA A 97 23.84 40.29 -18.54
CA ALA A 97 23.20 41.35 -17.75
C ALA A 97 22.12 42.16 -18.50
N SER A 98 22.23 42.30 -19.83
CA SER A 98 21.18 43.00 -20.59
C SER A 98 19.88 42.20 -20.61
N GLN A 99 19.96 40.88 -20.76
CA GLN A 99 18.78 40.02 -20.68
C GLN A 99 18.22 39.96 -19.25
N GLU A 100 19.08 39.89 -18.23
CA GLU A 100 18.63 39.98 -16.83
C GLU A 100 17.79 41.25 -16.59
N ASN A 101 18.27 42.43 -17.04
CA ASN A 101 17.53 43.67 -16.87
C ASN A 101 16.15 43.62 -17.55
N THR A 102 16.06 43.02 -18.74
CA THR A 102 14.79 42.80 -19.43
C THR A 102 13.87 41.88 -18.63
N VAL A 103 14.39 40.75 -18.13
CA VAL A 103 13.61 39.80 -17.34
C VAL A 103 13.13 40.43 -16.04
N ARG A 104 13.99 41.14 -15.31
CA ARG A 104 13.60 41.85 -14.07
C ARG A 104 12.47 42.84 -14.31
N ALA A 105 12.49 43.59 -15.43
CA ALA A 105 11.40 44.48 -15.79
C ALA A 105 10.10 43.70 -16.12
N GLN A 106 10.20 42.58 -16.83
CA GLN A 106 9.07 41.71 -17.12
C GLN A 106 8.48 41.09 -15.84
N TYR A 107 9.32 40.57 -14.94
CA TYR A 107 8.93 40.05 -13.63
C TYR A 107 8.25 41.12 -12.77
N GLN A 108 8.86 42.30 -12.65
CA GLN A 108 8.29 43.41 -11.88
C GLN A 108 6.92 43.85 -12.41
N SER A 109 6.77 43.97 -13.74
CA SER A 109 5.50 44.36 -14.36
C SER A 109 4.39 43.31 -14.24
N ASN A 110 4.74 42.04 -14.03
CA ASN A 110 3.79 40.94 -13.82
C ASN A 110 3.61 40.58 -12.34
N GLY A 111 4.24 41.32 -11.42
CA GLY A 111 4.11 41.10 -9.97
C GLY A 111 4.80 39.83 -9.47
N VAL A 112 5.81 39.33 -10.17
CA VAL A 112 6.66 38.22 -9.70
C VAL A 112 7.47 38.68 -8.48
N ASN A 113 7.56 37.82 -7.46
CA ASN A 113 8.33 38.12 -6.27
C ASN A 113 9.85 38.08 -6.54
N LEU A 114 10.44 39.24 -6.81
CA LEU A 114 11.87 39.35 -7.13
C LEU A 114 12.83 38.93 -6.00
N SER A 115 12.37 38.81 -4.75
CA SER A 115 13.23 38.26 -3.67
C SER A 115 13.43 36.76 -3.77
N HIS A 116 12.57 36.07 -4.52
CA HIS A 116 12.68 34.63 -4.83
C HIS A 116 13.17 34.42 -6.27
N CYS A 117 13.88 35.38 -6.85
CA CYS A 117 14.36 35.29 -8.24
C CYS A 117 15.87 35.47 -8.32
N ASP A 118 16.54 34.42 -8.79
CA ASP A 118 17.98 34.36 -9.02
C ASP A 118 18.28 34.21 -10.52
N PHE A 119 19.50 34.55 -10.92
CA PHE A 119 19.90 34.58 -12.33
C PHE A 119 21.26 33.90 -12.53
N ILE A 120 21.33 33.05 -13.56
CA ILE A 120 22.58 32.42 -13.99
C ILE A 120 22.92 32.95 -15.38
N TYR A 121 24.18 33.40 -15.55
CA TYR A 121 24.70 33.84 -16.83
C TYR A 121 25.26 32.64 -17.60
N ALA A 122 24.45 32.11 -18.51
CA ALA A 122 24.82 31.00 -19.38
C ALA A 122 24.24 31.24 -20.79
N PRO A 123 25.06 31.20 -21.85
CA PRO A 123 24.55 31.01 -23.19
C PRO A 123 23.71 29.74 -23.23
N THR A 124 22.61 29.77 -23.98
CA THR A 124 21.68 28.64 -24.15
C THR A 124 21.14 28.69 -25.57
N ASP A 125 20.93 27.53 -26.16
CA ASP A 125 20.36 27.38 -27.49
C ASP A 125 18.83 27.34 -27.43
N SER A 126 18.26 26.80 -26.34
CA SER A 126 16.82 26.58 -26.19
C SER A 126 16.26 26.77 -24.77
N TYR A 127 14.94 26.69 -24.62
CA TYR A 127 14.23 26.85 -23.34
C TYR A 127 13.86 25.54 -22.64
N TRP A 128 14.23 24.38 -23.19
CA TRP A 128 13.86 23.08 -22.64
C TRP A 128 14.78 22.68 -21.48
N THR A 129 14.72 23.43 -20.39
CA THR A 129 15.57 23.22 -19.21
C THR A 129 15.42 21.84 -18.59
N ARG A 130 14.32 21.13 -18.86
CA ARG A 130 14.15 19.72 -18.49
C ARG A 130 15.19 18.83 -19.16
N ASP A 131 15.34 19.00 -20.46
CA ASP A 131 16.06 18.08 -21.33
C ASP A 131 17.56 18.10 -21.09
N TYR A 132 18.13 19.29 -20.94
CA TYR A 132 19.57 19.50 -20.73
C TYR A 132 19.93 19.84 -19.29
N GLY A 133 18.92 19.92 -18.41
CA GLY A 133 19.09 20.39 -17.04
C GLY A 133 19.88 19.42 -16.16
N PRO A 134 20.30 19.90 -14.97
CA PRO A 134 21.09 19.10 -14.03
C PRO A 134 20.24 18.00 -13.36
N TRP A 135 20.69 16.76 -13.40
CA TRP A 135 20.08 15.68 -12.59
C TRP A 135 20.71 15.66 -11.21
N PHE A 136 19.89 15.76 -10.15
CA PHE A 136 20.41 15.86 -8.79
C PHE A 136 20.58 14.49 -8.12
N ILE A 137 21.73 14.30 -7.48
CA ILE A 137 22.06 13.12 -6.69
C ILE A 137 22.51 13.52 -5.29
N VAL A 138 22.49 12.56 -4.38
CA VAL A 138 23.24 12.58 -3.13
C VAL A 138 24.33 11.52 -3.25
N ASP A 139 25.58 11.89 -2.94
CA ASP A 139 26.70 10.95 -2.94
C ASP A 139 26.94 10.29 -1.57
N GLY A 140 27.92 9.39 -1.50
CA GLY A 140 28.28 8.64 -0.30
C GLY A 140 28.89 9.48 0.82
N ASN A 141 29.16 10.76 0.58
CA ASN A 141 29.55 11.73 1.60
C ASN A 141 28.34 12.49 2.17
N ASN A 142 27.13 12.16 1.72
CA ASN A 142 25.88 12.88 2.00
C ASN A 142 25.87 14.31 1.43
N GLU A 143 26.58 14.54 0.33
CA GLU A 143 26.59 15.83 -0.37
C GLU A 143 25.68 15.80 -1.59
N VAL A 144 24.87 16.84 -1.78
CA VAL A 144 24.08 17.00 -3.00
C VAL A 144 25.01 17.41 -4.15
N GLY A 145 24.91 16.68 -5.26
CA GLY A 145 25.69 16.90 -6.48
C GLY A 145 24.83 16.85 -7.73
N ILE A 146 25.45 17.13 -8.87
CA ILE A 146 24.81 17.15 -10.18
C ILE A 146 25.42 16.10 -11.10
N ILE A 147 24.58 15.30 -11.74
CA ILE A 147 24.96 14.52 -12.92
C ILE A 147 24.67 15.36 -14.16
N ASN A 148 25.72 15.58 -14.93
CA ASN A 148 25.67 16.10 -16.28
C ASN A 148 25.78 14.92 -17.25
N PHE A 149 25.03 14.94 -18.34
CA PHE A 149 25.03 13.89 -19.36
C PHE A 149 25.23 14.53 -20.74
N THR A 150 25.49 13.72 -21.76
CA THR A 150 25.56 14.25 -23.13
C THR A 150 24.14 14.53 -23.62
N TYR A 151 23.78 15.81 -23.77
CA TYR A 151 22.48 16.17 -24.30
C TYR A 151 22.33 15.67 -25.74
N ASN A 152 21.25 14.92 -26.01
CA ASN A 152 20.96 14.28 -27.29
C ASN A 152 20.56 15.23 -28.44
N ARG A 153 20.97 16.49 -28.41
CA ARG A 153 20.76 17.48 -29.47
C ARG A 153 22.06 18.23 -29.76
N PRO A 154 22.29 18.72 -30.99
CA PRO A 154 23.48 19.49 -31.37
C PRO A 154 23.43 20.93 -30.86
N ARG A 155 23.17 21.07 -29.55
CA ARG A 155 22.95 22.31 -28.80
C ARG A 155 24.02 22.41 -27.71
N PRO A 156 25.26 22.78 -28.08
CA PRO A 156 26.39 22.71 -27.17
C PRO A 156 26.29 23.71 -26.01
N ASN A 157 25.57 24.83 -26.16
CA ASN A 157 25.41 25.76 -25.04
C ASN A 157 24.45 25.19 -23.98
N ASP A 158 23.38 24.53 -24.43
CA ASP A 158 22.45 23.82 -23.54
C ASP A 158 23.17 22.69 -22.78
N ASN A 159 24.03 21.92 -23.47
CA ASN A 159 24.84 20.83 -22.89
C ASN A 159 25.80 21.27 -21.75
N GLN A 160 26.10 22.57 -21.64
CA GLN A 160 26.98 23.13 -20.60
C GLN A 160 26.20 23.72 -19.41
N VAL A 161 24.87 23.80 -19.49
CA VAL A 161 24.06 24.41 -18.42
C VAL A 161 24.24 23.71 -17.07
N PRO A 162 24.28 22.37 -16.95
CA PRO A 162 24.48 21.71 -15.66
C PRO A 162 25.77 22.16 -14.95
N VAL A 163 26.84 22.45 -15.69
CA VAL A 163 28.11 22.98 -15.15
C VAL A 163 27.94 24.40 -14.60
N HIS A 164 27.19 25.25 -15.31
CA HIS A 164 26.86 26.60 -14.85
C HIS A 164 25.98 26.58 -13.59
N VAL A 165 25.02 25.66 -13.52
CA VAL A 165 24.17 25.47 -12.34
C VAL A 165 24.99 24.96 -11.16
N ALA A 166 25.86 23.97 -11.36
CA ALA A 166 26.77 23.49 -10.33
C ALA A 166 27.65 24.60 -9.75
N GLY A 167 28.20 25.46 -10.61
CA GLY A 167 29.00 26.62 -10.20
C GLY A 167 28.19 27.68 -9.43
N HIS A 168 26.92 27.89 -9.79
CA HIS A 168 26.03 28.81 -9.09
C HIS A 168 25.64 28.30 -7.70
N LEU A 169 25.30 27.00 -7.61
CA LEU A 169 24.89 26.36 -6.36
C LEU A 169 26.08 25.96 -5.47
N GLY A 170 27.31 25.98 -5.99
CA GLY A 170 28.51 25.59 -5.25
C GLY A 170 28.56 24.09 -4.94
N VAL A 171 28.02 23.25 -5.82
CA VAL A 171 28.00 21.79 -5.68
C VAL A 171 28.94 21.11 -6.68
N SER A 172 29.33 19.87 -6.39
CA SER A 172 30.08 19.03 -7.33
C SER A 172 29.23 18.62 -8.52
N TYR A 173 29.85 18.42 -9.68
CA TYR A 173 29.21 17.81 -10.84
C TYR A 173 30.05 16.66 -11.41
N TYR A 174 29.38 15.71 -12.07
CA TYR A 174 29.97 14.53 -12.66
C TYR A 174 29.42 14.34 -14.07
N ASN A 175 30.31 14.15 -15.04
CA ASN A 175 29.95 13.96 -16.43
C ASN A 175 29.75 12.47 -16.71
N MET A 176 28.50 12.03 -16.75
CA MET A 176 28.08 10.68 -17.16
C MET A 176 28.12 10.58 -18.69
N GLY A 177 28.93 9.66 -19.22
CA GLY A 177 29.17 9.48 -20.66
C GLY A 177 28.01 8.86 -21.45
N LEU A 178 26.76 9.13 -21.08
CA LEU A 178 25.55 8.62 -21.71
C LEU A 178 24.89 9.75 -22.52
N SER A 179 24.53 9.48 -23.79
CA SER A 179 23.69 10.38 -24.57
C SER A 179 22.23 10.20 -24.14
N THR A 180 21.60 11.25 -23.62
CA THR A 180 20.21 11.17 -23.12
C THR A 180 19.60 12.57 -22.99
N THR A 181 18.40 12.63 -22.40
CA THR A 181 17.61 13.85 -22.17
C THR A 181 16.75 13.69 -20.93
N GLY A 182 16.63 14.74 -20.12
CA GLY A 182 15.83 14.73 -18.89
C GLY A 182 14.33 14.51 -19.10
N GLY A 183 13.76 14.88 -20.26
CA GLY A 183 12.35 14.57 -20.55
C GLY A 183 12.09 13.07 -20.70
N ASN A 184 13.13 12.30 -21.03
CA ASN A 184 13.09 10.85 -21.10
C ASN A 184 13.66 10.16 -19.86
N TRP A 185 13.63 10.82 -18.70
CA TRP A 185 14.17 10.28 -17.45
C TRP A 185 13.28 10.64 -16.27
N MET A 186 13.01 9.66 -15.40
CA MET A 186 12.35 9.87 -14.10
C MET A 186 12.86 8.84 -13.09
N CYS A 187 12.95 9.22 -11.82
CA CYS A 187 13.29 8.29 -10.74
C CYS A 187 12.30 8.37 -9.57
N ASP A 188 12.27 7.33 -8.76
CA ASP A 188 11.41 7.21 -7.58
C ASP A 188 12.10 7.60 -6.25
N GLY A 189 13.36 7.99 -6.32
CA GLY A 189 14.15 8.43 -5.16
C GLY A 189 14.66 7.29 -4.27
N LEU A 190 14.31 6.03 -4.60
CA LEU A 190 14.58 4.82 -3.83
C LEU A 190 15.23 3.71 -4.68
N GLY A 191 15.93 4.09 -5.75
CA GLY A 191 16.77 3.18 -6.52
C GLY A 191 16.10 2.63 -7.78
N ASN A 192 14.92 3.10 -8.18
CA ASN A 192 14.39 2.81 -9.51
C ASN A 192 14.27 4.06 -10.37
N ALA A 193 14.38 3.86 -11.68
CA ALA A 193 14.16 4.88 -12.68
C ALA A 193 13.48 4.29 -13.92
N ALA A 194 12.89 5.17 -14.73
CA ALA A 194 12.25 4.78 -15.99
C ALA A 194 12.59 5.74 -17.13
N SER A 195 12.70 5.18 -18.34
CA SER A 195 12.82 5.90 -19.62
C SER A 195 12.12 5.11 -20.72
N THR A 196 11.98 5.71 -21.90
CA THR A 196 11.70 4.93 -23.11
C THR A 196 12.95 4.25 -23.67
N ASP A 197 12.74 3.33 -24.62
CA ASP A 197 13.73 2.66 -25.46
C ASP A 197 14.63 3.61 -26.28
N LEU A 198 14.29 4.91 -26.35
CA LEU A 198 15.13 5.93 -26.99
C LEU A 198 16.57 5.94 -26.44
N VAL A 199 16.76 5.66 -25.14
CA VAL A 199 18.10 5.58 -24.56
C VAL A 199 18.97 4.52 -25.24
N TRP A 200 18.39 3.41 -25.72
CA TRP A 200 19.11 2.39 -26.48
C TRP A 200 19.37 2.82 -27.92
N GLU A 201 18.38 3.46 -28.56
CA GLU A 201 18.51 3.97 -29.93
C GLU A 201 19.60 5.05 -30.05
N GLU A 202 19.74 5.90 -29.03
CA GLU A 202 20.72 7.00 -29.00
C GLU A 202 22.13 6.55 -28.60
N ASN A 203 22.28 5.35 -28.03
CA ASN A 203 23.56 4.80 -27.59
C ASN A 203 23.87 3.44 -28.24
N PRO A 204 23.83 3.29 -29.57
CA PRO A 204 23.92 2.00 -30.26
C PRO A 204 25.30 1.32 -30.14
N SER A 205 26.30 2.03 -29.62
CA SER A 205 27.63 1.48 -29.34
C SER A 205 27.75 0.85 -27.94
N MET A 206 26.75 1.00 -27.08
CA MET A 206 26.71 0.43 -25.73
C MET A 206 25.72 -0.74 -25.68
N SER A 207 26.02 -1.76 -24.88
CA SER A 207 25.02 -2.79 -24.59
C SER A 207 23.99 -2.25 -23.58
N HIS A 208 22.81 -2.87 -23.51
CA HIS A 208 21.79 -2.46 -22.52
C HIS A 208 22.30 -2.65 -21.08
N ASP A 209 23.09 -3.70 -20.84
CA ASP A 209 23.73 -3.96 -19.54
C ASP A 209 24.79 -2.89 -19.20
N ASP A 210 25.56 -2.41 -20.18
CA ASP A 210 26.53 -1.32 -19.95
C ASP A 210 25.82 0.00 -19.62
N ILE A 211 24.67 0.27 -20.25
CA ILE A 211 23.84 1.44 -19.93
C ILE A 211 23.30 1.31 -18.51
N ALA A 212 22.72 0.16 -18.16
CA ALA A 212 22.20 -0.08 -16.81
C ALA A 212 23.31 0.05 -15.74
N ALA A 213 24.49 -0.51 -15.99
CA ALA A 213 25.63 -0.41 -15.07
C ALA A 213 26.12 1.04 -14.93
N MET A 214 26.15 1.83 -16.01
CA MET A 214 26.51 3.25 -15.94
C MET A 214 25.49 4.06 -15.15
N VAL A 215 24.20 3.79 -15.36
CA VAL A 215 23.11 4.43 -14.64
C VAL A 215 23.16 4.06 -13.15
N GLU A 216 23.43 2.81 -12.79
CA GLU A 216 23.66 2.39 -11.40
C GLU A 216 24.87 3.12 -10.80
N GLU A 217 26.00 3.17 -11.52
CA GLU A 217 27.25 3.77 -11.05
C GLU A 217 27.16 5.29 -10.83
N TYR A 218 26.38 6.02 -11.64
CA TYR A 218 26.30 7.49 -11.56
C TYR A 218 25.05 8.00 -10.81
N LEU A 219 23.96 7.23 -10.82
CA LEU A 219 22.66 7.67 -10.30
C LEU A 219 22.14 6.79 -9.15
N GLY A 220 22.80 5.66 -8.87
CA GLY A 220 22.37 4.76 -7.79
C GLY A 220 21.05 4.04 -8.08
N ILE A 221 20.75 3.82 -9.37
CA ILE A 221 19.54 3.11 -9.79
C ILE A 221 19.84 1.60 -9.88
N GLU A 222 19.22 0.85 -8.98
CA GLU A 222 19.30 -0.61 -8.89
C GLU A 222 18.37 -1.29 -9.91
N THR A 223 17.20 -0.71 -10.18
CA THR A 223 16.26 -1.20 -11.21
C THR A 223 15.96 -0.12 -12.24
N TYR A 224 16.39 -0.34 -13.48
CA TYR A 224 16.14 0.58 -14.59
C TYR A 224 15.06 0.03 -15.53
N HIS A 225 13.88 0.65 -15.52
CA HIS A 225 12.74 0.31 -16.36
C HIS A 225 12.83 1.02 -17.71
N VAL A 226 13.26 0.30 -18.75
CA VAL A 226 13.24 0.82 -20.12
C VAL A 226 12.05 0.22 -20.87
N LEU A 227 11.11 1.06 -21.30
CA LEU A 227 9.86 0.66 -21.96
C LEU A 227 9.82 1.12 -23.42
N ASP A 228 9.09 0.40 -24.27
CA ASP A 228 8.74 0.91 -25.60
C ASP A 228 7.87 2.19 -25.45
N ASP A 229 8.11 3.21 -26.27
CA ASP A 229 7.33 4.46 -26.25
C ASP A 229 5.87 4.21 -26.74
N PRO A 230 4.84 4.37 -25.89
CA PRO A 230 3.45 4.19 -26.29
C PRO A 230 2.88 5.39 -27.04
N LEU A 231 3.56 6.55 -27.02
CA LEU A 231 3.09 7.75 -27.68
C LEU A 231 3.21 7.63 -29.21
N GLY A 232 4.25 6.95 -29.71
CA GLY A 232 4.47 6.67 -31.12
C GLY A 232 4.78 7.94 -31.94
N ASP A 233 5.34 8.96 -31.29
CA ASP A 233 5.70 10.24 -31.89
C ASP A 233 7.24 10.42 -31.95
N TYR A 234 7.72 11.47 -32.62
CA TYR A 234 9.16 11.65 -32.87
C TYR A 234 10.00 11.83 -31.61
N ILE A 235 9.40 12.31 -30.51
CA ILE A 235 10.12 12.75 -29.32
C ILE A 235 10.51 11.59 -28.40
N LYS A 236 9.65 10.56 -28.30
CA LYS A 236 9.82 9.38 -27.42
C LYS A 236 10.23 9.70 -25.98
N HIS A 237 9.71 10.76 -25.37
CA HIS A 237 9.98 11.10 -23.98
C HIS A 237 8.94 10.47 -23.05
N ILE A 238 9.39 9.86 -21.96
CA ILE A 238 8.50 9.30 -20.92
C ILE A 238 7.55 10.34 -20.34
N ASP A 239 7.98 11.60 -20.17
CA ASP A 239 7.15 12.66 -19.60
C ASP A 239 5.92 13.06 -20.45
N CYS A 240 5.86 12.60 -21.70
CA CYS A 240 4.73 12.83 -22.59
C CYS A 240 3.60 11.79 -22.42
N TRP A 241 3.83 10.72 -21.65
CA TRP A 241 2.85 9.65 -21.45
C TRP A 241 2.85 9.01 -20.05
N GLY A 242 3.87 9.23 -19.23
CA GLY A 242 4.02 8.66 -17.89
C GLY A 242 4.63 9.64 -16.89
N LYS A 243 4.35 9.46 -15.59
CA LYS A 243 4.98 10.26 -14.52
C LYS A 243 4.99 9.53 -13.18
N PHE A 244 6.14 9.37 -12.52
CA PHE A 244 6.16 8.98 -11.11
C PHE A 244 5.61 10.11 -10.23
N LEU A 245 4.69 9.77 -9.32
CA LEU A 245 4.02 10.74 -8.44
C LEU A 245 4.45 10.59 -6.98
N ALA A 246 4.87 9.40 -6.61
CA ALA A 246 5.41 8.98 -5.32
C ALA A 246 6.17 7.66 -5.54
N PRO A 247 6.92 7.13 -4.56
CA PRO A 247 7.67 5.89 -4.74
C PRO A 247 6.83 4.69 -5.18
N ASP A 248 5.54 4.66 -4.84
CA ASP A 248 4.63 3.57 -5.20
C ASP A 248 3.47 4.03 -6.12
N LYS A 249 3.54 5.22 -6.72
CA LYS A 249 2.48 5.77 -7.59
C LYS A 249 3.03 6.23 -8.92
N VAL A 250 2.35 5.86 -10.01
CA VAL A 250 2.67 6.32 -11.36
C VAL A 250 1.39 6.76 -12.08
N MET A 251 1.45 7.90 -12.78
CA MET A 251 0.44 8.35 -13.73
C MET A 251 0.79 7.81 -15.11
N ILE A 252 -0.18 7.23 -15.82
CA ILE A 252 -0.04 6.80 -17.21
C ILE A 252 -1.18 7.40 -18.04
N GLY A 253 -0.84 7.93 -19.21
CA GLY A 253 -1.82 8.44 -20.17
C GLY A 253 -2.87 7.40 -20.56
N GLN A 254 -4.03 7.87 -20.96
CA GLN A 254 -5.11 7.04 -21.49
C GLN A 254 -5.68 7.66 -22.75
N VAL A 255 -5.72 6.87 -23.82
CA VAL A 255 -6.32 7.24 -25.10
C VAL A 255 -7.66 6.50 -25.28
N PRO A 256 -8.58 6.97 -26.14
CA PRO A 256 -9.81 6.22 -26.42
C PRO A 256 -9.51 4.86 -27.07
N VAL A 257 -10.39 3.87 -26.85
CA VAL A 257 -10.24 2.49 -27.38
C VAL A 257 -10.07 2.41 -28.90
N SER A 258 -10.55 3.43 -29.63
CA SER A 258 -10.39 3.52 -31.08
C SER A 258 -9.04 4.07 -31.54
N ASP A 259 -8.23 4.61 -30.62
CA ASP A 259 -6.90 5.14 -30.90
C ASP A 259 -5.94 3.97 -31.23
N PRO A 260 -5.13 4.07 -32.30
CA PRO A 260 -4.17 3.02 -32.65
C PRO A 260 -3.16 2.71 -31.54
N ARG A 261 -2.87 3.69 -30.66
CA ARG A 261 -1.92 3.57 -29.53
C ARG A 261 -2.54 2.94 -28.29
N TYR A 262 -3.85 2.64 -28.31
CA TYR A 262 -4.57 2.17 -27.11
C TYR A 262 -3.89 0.97 -26.44
N ASN A 263 -3.52 -0.05 -27.22
CA ASN A 263 -2.88 -1.22 -26.67
C ASN A 263 -1.50 -0.92 -26.05
N ASP A 264 -0.78 0.07 -26.58
CA ASP A 264 0.55 0.43 -26.10
C ASP A 264 0.44 1.15 -24.74
N PHE A 265 -0.50 2.09 -24.61
CA PHE A 265 -0.81 2.74 -23.32
C PHE A 265 -1.34 1.76 -22.27
N GLU A 266 -2.23 0.83 -22.64
CA GLU A 266 -2.69 -0.21 -21.72
C GLU A 266 -1.56 -1.18 -21.33
N SER A 267 -0.62 -1.46 -22.23
CA SER A 267 0.55 -2.30 -21.92
C SER A 267 1.51 -1.61 -20.96
N ALA A 268 1.75 -0.31 -21.12
CA ALA A 268 2.56 0.48 -20.18
C ALA A 268 1.91 0.55 -18.79
N ALA A 269 0.59 0.75 -18.72
CA ALA A 269 -0.15 0.72 -17.45
C ALA A 269 -0.06 -0.68 -16.80
N ALA A 270 -0.35 -1.74 -17.55
CA ALA A 270 -0.28 -3.10 -17.06
C ALA A 270 1.13 -3.51 -16.61
N TYR A 271 2.19 -2.99 -17.25
CA TYR A 271 3.56 -3.23 -16.81
C TYR A 271 3.76 -2.77 -15.37
N PHE A 272 3.47 -1.50 -15.07
CA PHE A 272 3.63 -0.95 -13.73
C PHE A 272 2.68 -1.58 -12.69
N GLU A 273 1.44 -1.92 -13.08
CA GLU A 273 0.51 -2.64 -12.19
C GLU A 273 1.00 -4.03 -11.76
N ASN A 274 1.96 -4.62 -12.47
CA ASN A 274 2.45 -5.99 -12.22
C ASN A 274 3.93 -6.04 -11.78
N ILE A 275 4.57 -4.90 -11.53
CA ILE A 275 5.92 -4.84 -10.97
C ILE A 275 5.92 -4.16 -9.61
N ASP A 276 6.72 -4.69 -8.70
CA ASP A 276 6.86 -4.13 -7.35
C ASP A 276 7.58 -2.78 -7.38
N SER A 277 7.02 -1.82 -6.66
CA SER A 277 7.66 -0.56 -6.29
C SER A 277 8.75 -0.78 -5.22
N PRO A 278 9.57 0.23 -4.87
CA PRO A 278 10.53 0.14 -3.76
C PRO A 278 9.92 -0.25 -2.42
N TYR A 279 8.61 -0.07 -2.24
CA TYR A 279 7.91 -0.47 -1.02
C TYR A 279 7.56 -1.97 -0.99
N GLY A 280 7.93 -2.73 -2.02
CA GLY A 280 7.71 -4.18 -2.07
C GLY A 280 6.27 -4.59 -2.39
N VAL A 281 5.48 -3.65 -2.93
CA VAL A 281 4.13 -3.89 -3.46
C VAL A 281 4.02 -3.32 -4.87
N PRO A 282 3.12 -3.83 -5.73
CA PRO A 282 2.97 -3.29 -7.08
C PRO A 282 2.67 -1.80 -7.12
N TYR A 283 3.14 -1.10 -8.16
CA TYR A 283 2.82 0.32 -8.31
C TYR A 283 1.30 0.54 -8.41
N ARG A 284 0.82 1.58 -7.71
CA ARG A 284 -0.52 2.11 -7.90
C ARG A 284 -0.54 2.95 -9.17
N VAL A 285 -1.14 2.40 -10.23
CA VAL A 285 -1.27 3.08 -11.51
C VAL A 285 -2.53 3.95 -11.54
N TYR A 286 -2.33 5.25 -11.78
CA TYR A 286 -3.38 6.22 -12.03
C TYR A 286 -3.43 6.55 -13.52
N ARG A 287 -4.63 6.88 -14.03
CA ARG A 287 -4.85 7.13 -15.46
C ARG A 287 -5.32 8.56 -15.68
N VAL A 288 -4.79 9.22 -16.72
CA VAL A 288 -5.25 10.54 -17.17
C VAL A 288 -5.59 10.52 -18.65
N TYR A 289 -6.81 10.96 -18.99
CA TYR A 289 -7.29 10.89 -20.38
C TYR A 289 -6.60 11.94 -21.26
N THR A 290 -5.71 11.49 -22.15
CA THR A 290 -4.93 12.29 -23.08
C THR A 290 -5.11 11.81 -24.52
N PRO A 291 -6.16 12.26 -25.23
CA PRO A 291 -6.40 11.82 -26.62
C PRO A 291 -5.33 12.31 -27.62
N GLY A 292 -4.45 13.24 -27.24
CA GLY A 292 -3.35 13.72 -28.10
C GLY A 292 -3.78 14.55 -29.32
N GLY A 293 -4.98 15.14 -29.26
CA GLY A 293 -5.56 15.97 -30.32
C GLY A 293 -5.28 17.47 -30.18
N TYR A 294 -6.10 18.29 -30.85
CA TYR A 294 -6.16 19.75 -30.64
C TYR A 294 -7.52 20.14 -30.03
N PRO A 295 -7.57 20.96 -28.96
CA PRO A 295 -6.44 21.47 -28.18
C PRO A 295 -5.57 20.36 -27.57
N ALA A 296 -4.27 20.63 -27.37
CA ALA A 296 -3.31 19.65 -26.86
C ALA A 296 -3.70 19.16 -25.46
N THR A 297 -3.44 17.90 -25.13
CA THR A 297 -3.77 17.30 -23.83
C THR A 297 -2.54 16.75 -23.11
N PRO A 298 -1.44 17.51 -22.92
CA PRO A 298 -0.19 16.99 -22.36
C PRO A 298 -0.24 16.82 -20.83
N TYR A 299 -1.28 16.17 -20.31
CA TYR A 299 -1.58 16.20 -18.88
C TYR A 299 -0.58 15.44 -18.00
N THR A 300 0.19 14.49 -18.55
CA THR A 300 1.30 13.85 -17.83
C THR A 300 2.51 14.77 -17.69
N ASN A 301 2.61 15.79 -18.55
CA ASN A 301 3.74 16.70 -18.67
C ASN A 301 3.62 17.88 -17.68
N GLY A 302 3.23 17.57 -16.44
CA GLY A 302 3.17 18.51 -15.32
C GLY A 302 4.44 18.51 -14.47
N LEU A 303 4.58 19.53 -13.63
CA LEU A 303 5.68 19.69 -12.66
C LEU A 303 5.15 19.47 -11.24
N ILE A 304 5.75 18.56 -10.49
CA ILE A 304 5.57 18.45 -9.05
C ILE A 304 6.57 19.40 -8.40
N LEU A 305 6.10 20.27 -7.51
CA LEU A 305 6.93 21.23 -6.81
C LEU A 305 6.50 21.33 -5.35
N ASN A 306 7.25 20.68 -4.46
CA ASN A 306 6.90 20.60 -3.05
C ASN A 306 5.44 20.15 -2.91
N ARG A 307 4.57 20.92 -2.24
CA ARG A 307 3.16 20.55 -2.01
C ARG A 307 2.21 21.00 -3.14
N LYS A 308 2.73 21.40 -4.29
CA LYS A 308 1.98 21.84 -5.48
C LYS A 308 2.24 20.92 -6.68
N VAL A 309 1.27 20.83 -7.58
CA VAL A 309 1.43 20.21 -8.91
C VAL A 309 0.91 21.17 -9.97
N PHE A 310 1.78 21.56 -10.90
CA PHE A 310 1.44 22.42 -12.02
C PHE A 310 1.11 21.59 -13.25
N LEU A 311 -0.09 21.77 -13.78
CA LEU A 311 -0.65 20.95 -14.85
C LEU A 311 -0.89 21.81 -16.10
N PRO A 312 -0.32 21.47 -17.27
CA PRO A 312 -0.56 22.25 -18.48
C PRO A 312 -2.03 22.17 -18.92
N GLN A 313 -2.65 23.32 -19.15
CA GLN A 313 -4.03 23.43 -19.65
C GLN A 313 -4.05 24.19 -20.98
N SER A 314 -4.65 23.59 -22.00
CA SER A 314 -4.71 24.16 -23.35
C SER A 314 -6.09 24.75 -23.68
N GLY A 315 -7.06 24.65 -22.77
CA GLY A 315 -8.46 24.94 -23.02
C GLY A 315 -9.21 23.77 -23.64
N SER A 316 -8.74 22.55 -23.39
CA SER A 316 -9.38 21.32 -23.83
C SER A 316 -10.61 21.02 -22.97
N GLN A 317 -11.58 20.28 -23.52
CA GLN A 317 -12.76 19.85 -22.76
C GLN A 317 -12.42 18.85 -21.65
N TRP A 318 -11.19 18.33 -21.62
CA TRP A 318 -10.71 17.34 -20.65
C TRP A 318 -9.83 17.94 -19.55
N ASP A 319 -9.66 19.28 -19.53
CA ASP A 319 -8.77 19.95 -18.58
C ASP A 319 -9.24 19.70 -17.13
N ASP A 320 -10.56 19.71 -16.86
CA ASP A 320 -11.13 19.52 -15.53
C ASP A 320 -11.00 18.04 -15.06
N GLU A 321 -11.25 17.08 -15.95
CA GLU A 321 -11.06 15.65 -15.65
C GLU A 321 -9.59 15.31 -15.37
N ALA A 322 -8.66 15.95 -16.07
CA ALA A 322 -7.23 15.79 -15.81
C ALA A 322 -6.83 16.30 -14.43
N MET A 323 -7.35 17.47 -14.02
CA MET A 323 -7.15 18.01 -12.67
C MET A 323 -7.70 17.05 -11.60
N ALA A 324 -8.89 16.49 -11.82
CA ALA A 324 -9.50 15.52 -10.89
C ALA A 324 -8.67 14.22 -10.77
N ALA A 325 -8.09 13.73 -11.87
CA ALA A 325 -7.22 12.56 -11.84
C ALA A 325 -5.99 12.77 -10.93
N TYR A 326 -5.36 13.94 -11.02
CA TYR A 326 -4.24 14.29 -10.15
C TYR A 326 -4.66 14.53 -8.69
N GLN A 327 -5.83 15.14 -8.44
CA GLN A 327 -6.37 15.27 -7.08
C GLN A 327 -6.61 13.91 -6.42
N GLN A 328 -7.06 12.91 -7.18
CA GLN A 328 -7.21 11.54 -6.71
C GLN A 328 -5.85 10.86 -6.46
N ALA A 329 -4.89 11.06 -7.36
CA ALA A 329 -3.60 10.41 -7.30
C ALA A 329 -2.68 10.99 -6.21
N MET A 330 -2.80 12.30 -5.94
CA MET A 330 -1.96 13.06 -5.01
C MET A 330 -2.81 13.82 -3.98
N PRO A 331 -3.53 13.12 -3.08
CA PRO A 331 -4.35 13.78 -2.07
C PRO A 331 -3.55 14.76 -1.22
N GLY A 332 -4.11 15.95 -0.98
CA GLY A 332 -3.47 17.01 -0.18
C GLY A 332 -2.52 17.93 -0.94
N TYR A 333 -2.07 17.56 -2.14
CA TYR A 333 -1.35 18.48 -3.02
C TYR A 333 -2.31 19.53 -3.58
N GLU A 334 -1.81 20.76 -3.75
CA GLU A 334 -2.52 21.80 -4.48
C GLU A 334 -2.28 21.62 -5.99
N ILE A 335 -3.30 21.17 -6.71
CA ILE A 335 -3.23 20.98 -8.16
C ILE A 335 -3.61 22.30 -8.85
N ILE A 336 -2.70 22.86 -9.64
CA ILE A 336 -2.81 24.17 -10.29
C ILE A 336 -2.77 24.01 -11.80
N GLY A 337 -3.87 24.39 -12.46
CA GLY A 337 -3.96 24.43 -13.92
C GLY A 337 -3.25 25.65 -14.51
N VAL A 338 -2.40 25.44 -15.50
CA VAL A 338 -1.60 26.49 -16.14
C VAL A 338 -2.04 26.66 -17.59
N ALA A 339 -2.93 27.63 -17.80
CA ALA A 339 -3.46 27.95 -19.12
C ALA A 339 -2.40 28.59 -20.03
N TYR A 340 -2.07 27.93 -21.14
CA TYR A 340 -1.20 28.50 -22.17
C TYR A 340 -1.45 27.86 -23.54
N SER A 341 -1.61 28.68 -24.57
CA SER A 341 -1.87 28.20 -25.94
C SER A 341 -0.64 27.59 -26.62
N GLY A 342 0.54 27.72 -26.02
CA GLY A 342 1.80 27.20 -26.55
C GLY A 342 2.16 25.81 -26.04
N TRP A 343 1.24 25.10 -25.38
CA TRP A 343 1.43 23.70 -25.01
C TRP A 343 1.17 22.77 -26.19
N GLU A 344 2.01 21.76 -26.35
CA GLU A 344 1.92 20.71 -27.35
C GLU A 344 1.94 19.34 -26.65
N ASN A 345 1.43 18.30 -27.30
CA ASN A 345 1.42 16.94 -26.71
C ASN A 345 2.82 16.37 -26.47
N THR A 346 3.83 16.91 -27.17
CA THR A 346 5.24 16.51 -27.11
C THR A 346 6.14 17.60 -26.51
N ASP A 347 5.57 18.71 -26.03
CA ASP A 347 6.29 19.84 -25.43
C ASP A 347 5.33 20.69 -24.58
N ALA A 348 5.36 20.54 -23.26
CA ALA A 348 4.52 21.34 -22.39
C ALA A 348 5.26 21.87 -21.16
N LEU A 349 4.62 21.83 -19.99
CA LEU A 349 5.12 22.52 -18.81
C LEU A 349 6.40 21.85 -18.29
N HIS A 350 6.37 20.54 -18.13
CA HIS A 350 7.49 19.77 -17.60
C HIS A 350 8.74 19.91 -18.45
N CYS A 351 8.63 19.89 -19.79
CA CYS A 351 9.76 20.04 -20.72
C CYS A 351 10.50 21.39 -20.58
N ARG A 352 9.85 22.42 -20.01
CA ARG A 352 10.34 23.80 -19.97
C ARG A 352 10.67 24.28 -18.56
N THR A 353 10.73 23.36 -17.61
CA THR A 353 11.08 23.58 -16.20
C THR A 353 11.96 22.46 -15.70
N HIS A 354 12.82 22.72 -14.72
CA HIS A 354 13.54 21.67 -14.00
C HIS A 354 13.62 22.03 -12.52
N GLU A 355 13.19 21.13 -11.64
CA GLU A 355 13.36 21.26 -10.20
C GLU A 355 14.84 21.29 -9.82
N VAL A 356 15.17 22.08 -8.81
CA VAL A 356 16.49 22.16 -8.17
C VAL A 356 16.33 21.60 -6.77
N ALA A 357 16.90 20.41 -6.54
CA ALA A 357 16.80 19.71 -5.26
C ALA A 357 17.27 20.60 -4.11
N ASP A 358 16.58 20.50 -2.97
CA ASP A 358 17.02 21.16 -1.74
C ASP A 358 18.38 20.60 -1.29
N ARG A 359 19.41 21.44 -1.34
CA ARG A 359 20.79 21.03 -1.05
C ARG A 359 21.03 20.68 0.41
N GLU A 360 20.16 21.16 1.30
CA GLU A 360 20.24 20.88 2.73
C GLU A 360 19.03 20.06 3.21
N MET A 361 18.38 19.32 2.30
CA MET A 361 17.19 18.52 2.58
C MET A 361 17.30 17.68 3.86
N LEU A 362 16.22 17.68 4.63
CA LEU A 362 16.01 16.76 5.74
C LEU A 362 15.34 15.49 5.21
N TYR A 363 16.16 14.52 4.81
CA TYR A 363 15.69 13.30 4.16
C TYR A 363 15.20 12.26 5.18
N LEU A 364 13.96 11.83 5.01
CA LEU A 364 13.32 10.78 5.81
C LEU A 364 13.18 9.51 4.98
N LYS A 365 13.97 8.47 5.29
CA LYS A 365 13.86 7.15 4.65
C LYS A 365 13.05 6.21 5.52
N HIS A 366 11.92 5.74 5.01
CA HIS A 366 11.05 4.77 5.67
C HIS A 366 10.50 3.77 4.65
N LEU A 367 10.54 2.48 4.99
CA LEU A 367 9.82 1.44 4.27
C LEU A 367 8.50 1.17 5.00
N PRO A 368 7.35 1.46 4.38
CA PRO A 368 6.07 1.35 5.04
C PRO A 368 5.60 -0.08 5.24
N LEU A 369 4.80 -0.26 6.29
CA LEU A 369 3.91 -1.39 6.41
C LEU A 369 2.70 -1.15 5.50
N LEU A 370 2.45 -2.05 4.56
CA LEU A 370 1.40 -1.92 3.54
C LEU A 370 0.57 -3.21 3.43
N SER A 371 -0.59 -3.08 2.79
CA SER A 371 -1.46 -4.22 2.44
C SER A 371 -1.93 -5.01 3.67
N GLU A 372 -2.09 -6.33 3.56
CA GLU A 372 -2.45 -7.21 4.66
C GLU A 372 -1.20 -7.83 5.30
N ILE A 373 -1.13 -7.75 6.63
CA ILE A 373 -0.04 -8.27 7.44
C ILE A 373 -0.59 -9.33 8.40
N PRO A 374 0.06 -10.49 8.55
CA PRO A 374 -0.33 -11.50 9.54
C PRO A 374 -0.33 -10.94 10.97
N PRO A 375 -1.09 -11.54 11.91
CA PRO A 375 -0.98 -11.23 13.33
C PRO A 375 0.46 -11.38 13.84
N GLN A 376 0.94 -10.37 14.56
CA GLN A 376 2.26 -10.32 15.18
C GLN A 376 2.13 -9.84 16.62
N GLU A 377 3.11 -10.17 17.47
CA GLU A 377 3.14 -9.68 18.85
C GLU A 377 3.34 -8.16 18.92
N GLU A 378 4.14 -7.60 18.01
CA GLU A 378 4.50 -6.20 17.95
C GLU A 378 4.55 -5.71 16.50
N TYR A 379 4.09 -4.47 16.28
CA TYR A 379 4.17 -3.79 14.98
C TYR A 379 5.10 -2.58 15.12
N GLU A 380 6.33 -2.72 14.64
CA GLU A 380 7.36 -1.68 14.75
C GLU A 380 7.43 -0.82 13.48
N LEU A 381 7.46 0.50 13.66
CA LEU A 381 7.80 1.46 12.62
C LEU A 381 9.24 1.93 12.79
N SER A 382 9.96 2.11 11.68
CA SER A 382 11.34 2.60 11.70
C SER A 382 11.62 3.66 10.63
N MET A 383 12.42 4.67 10.95
CA MET A 383 12.76 5.76 10.04
C MET A 383 14.24 6.11 10.16
N ALA A 384 14.96 6.14 9.05
CA ALA A 384 16.31 6.69 9.00
C ALA A 384 16.24 8.16 8.57
N ILE A 385 16.95 9.03 9.29
CA ILE A 385 16.91 10.48 9.08
C ILE A 385 18.31 10.97 8.71
N THR A 386 18.42 11.73 7.63
CA THR A 386 19.68 12.36 7.24
C THR A 386 19.43 13.84 6.95
N SER A 387 20.13 14.73 7.66
CA SER A 387 20.15 16.16 7.32
C SER A 387 21.35 16.41 6.41
N TYR A 388 21.11 16.66 5.12
CA TYR A 388 22.20 16.94 4.17
C TYR A 388 22.88 18.29 4.44
N GLY A 389 22.18 19.22 5.10
CA GLY A 389 22.78 20.46 5.63
C GLY A 389 23.60 20.27 6.90
N ASN A 390 23.72 19.03 7.42
CA ASN A 390 24.38 18.70 8.69
C ASN A 390 23.80 19.48 9.88
N HIS A 391 22.49 19.72 9.85
CA HIS A 391 21.77 20.38 10.93
C HIS A 391 21.35 19.36 11.99
N SER A 392 21.36 19.78 13.25
CA SER A 392 20.88 18.93 14.35
C SER A 392 19.36 18.85 14.34
N LEU A 393 18.81 17.65 14.60
CA LEU A 393 17.37 17.48 14.77
C LEU A 393 16.86 18.24 16.00
N ILE A 394 15.64 18.78 15.91
CA ILE A 394 14.95 19.39 17.04
C ILE A 394 14.51 18.28 18.00
N ALA A 395 14.79 18.44 19.29
CA ALA A 395 14.35 17.51 20.32
C ALA A 395 12.82 17.33 20.28
N ASP A 396 12.35 16.09 20.45
CA ASP A 396 10.94 15.68 20.42
C ASP A 396 10.22 15.92 19.08
N SER A 397 10.92 16.32 18.01
CA SER A 397 10.31 16.48 16.67
C SER A 397 10.17 15.17 15.91
N VAL A 398 10.83 14.10 16.36
CA VAL A 398 10.80 12.79 15.71
C VAL A 398 9.69 11.92 16.31
N TYR A 399 8.60 11.78 15.59
CA TYR A 399 7.43 11.05 16.06
C TYR A 399 6.67 10.36 14.92
N ALA A 400 5.89 9.35 15.27
CA ALA A 400 4.87 8.74 14.42
C ALA A 400 3.49 9.23 14.85
N VAL A 401 2.63 9.55 13.89
CA VAL A 401 1.22 9.86 14.13
C VAL A 401 0.40 8.73 13.51
N PHE A 402 -0.48 8.11 14.28
CA PHE A 402 -1.20 6.91 13.86
C PHE A 402 -2.66 6.92 14.33
N ARG A 403 -3.51 6.14 13.67
CA ARG A 403 -4.87 5.81 14.13
C ARG A 403 -5.23 4.38 13.77
N ILE A 404 -6.12 3.80 14.55
CA ILE A 404 -6.62 2.43 14.35
C ILE A 404 -8.13 2.50 14.14
N ASN A 405 -8.64 1.83 13.10
CA ASN A 405 -10.07 1.75 12.78
C ASN A 405 -10.77 3.12 12.76
N GLU A 406 -10.14 4.10 12.10
CA GLU A 406 -10.65 5.48 11.95
C GLU A 406 -10.83 6.24 13.28
N ALA A 407 -10.14 5.81 14.33
CA ALA A 407 -10.06 6.57 15.58
C ALA A 407 -9.37 7.94 15.40
N VAL A 408 -9.37 8.74 16.47
CA VAL A 408 -8.62 9.99 16.50
C VAL A 408 -7.12 9.70 16.38
N TRP A 409 -6.41 10.55 15.63
CA TRP A 409 -4.95 10.50 15.53
C TRP A 409 -4.29 10.62 16.90
N ASP A 410 -3.36 9.71 17.18
CA ASP A 410 -2.49 9.71 18.35
C ASP A 410 -1.03 9.82 17.92
N THR A 411 -0.16 10.31 18.81
CA THR A 411 1.24 10.61 18.50
C THR A 411 2.19 9.88 19.44
N LEU A 412 3.17 9.19 18.87
CA LEU A 412 4.19 8.46 19.60
C LEU A 412 5.58 8.99 19.24
N VAL A 413 6.35 9.38 20.26
CA VAL A 413 7.75 9.78 20.07
C VAL A 413 8.57 8.56 19.64
N MET A 414 9.39 8.71 18.60
CA MET A 414 10.29 7.64 18.16
C MET A 414 11.62 7.73 18.90
N THR A 415 12.22 6.57 19.16
CA THR A 415 13.46 6.45 19.93
C THR A 415 14.65 6.18 19.01
N ALA A 416 15.75 6.89 19.23
CA ALA A 416 16.98 6.70 18.45
C ALA A 416 17.62 5.33 18.73
N VAL A 417 17.98 4.61 17.68
CA VAL A 417 18.75 3.38 17.76
C VAL A 417 20.23 3.72 18.01
N SER A 418 20.88 3.00 18.92
CA SER A 418 22.24 3.34 19.34
C SER A 418 23.21 3.32 18.15
N LYS A 419 23.99 4.40 17.99
CA LYS A 419 25.02 4.53 16.95
C LYS A 419 24.50 4.43 15.50
N SER A 420 23.24 4.75 15.24
CA SER A 420 22.72 4.93 13.89
C SER A 420 21.91 6.22 13.76
N ASN A 421 21.49 6.53 12.54
CA ASN A 421 20.55 7.61 12.24
C ASN A 421 19.10 7.10 12.19
N THR A 422 18.83 5.92 12.75
CA THR A 422 17.52 5.27 12.70
C THR A 422 16.75 5.52 13.99
N TYR A 423 15.45 5.76 13.86
CA TYR A 423 14.51 5.92 14.96
C TYR A 423 13.44 4.84 14.86
N ARG A 424 12.92 4.35 15.99
CA ARG A 424 11.93 3.27 16.05
C ARG A 424 10.82 3.54 17.07
N VAL A 425 9.65 2.98 16.80
CA VAL A 425 8.51 2.98 17.73
C VAL A 425 7.63 1.76 17.48
N THR A 426 7.09 1.16 18.55
CA THR A 426 6.12 0.06 18.46
C THR A 426 4.71 0.61 18.62
N LEU A 427 3.81 0.24 17.70
CA LEU A 427 2.41 0.67 17.72
C LEU A 427 1.61 -0.10 18.79
N PRO A 428 0.94 0.58 19.72
CA PRO A 428 0.12 -0.06 20.74
C PRO A 428 -1.29 -0.37 20.23
N GLY A 429 -1.93 -1.38 20.80
CA GLY A 429 -3.36 -1.64 20.59
C GLY A 429 -3.74 -2.15 19.20
N VAL A 430 -2.75 -2.55 18.40
CA VAL A 430 -2.97 -3.21 17.12
C VAL A 430 -3.31 -4.68 17.38
N VAL A 431 -4.47 -5.12 16.91
CA VAL A 431 -5.00 -6.49 17.08
C VAL A 431 -5.46 -7.05 15.73
N PRO A 432 -5.68 -8.37 15.60
CA PRO A 432 -6.27 -8.96 14.40
C PRO A 432 -7.54 -8.22 13.93
N GLY A 433 -7.69 -8.03 12.62
CA GLY A 433 -8.76 -7.24 12.00
C GLY A 433 -8.59 -5.72 12.06
N SER A 434 -7.50 -5.19 12.63
CA SER A 434 -7.25 -3.74 12.68
C SER A 434 -6.86 -3.16 11.32
N LYS A 435 -7.49 -2.04 10.93
CA LYS A 435 -6.95 -1.11 9.92
C LYS A 435 -6.10 -0.05 10.62
N VAL A 436 -4.85 0.10 10.23
CA VAL A 436 -3.92 1.08 10.78
C VAL A 436 -3.52 2.09 9.71
N GLU A 437 -3.61 3.37 10.04
CA GLU A 437 -3.15 4.48 9.20
C GLU A 437 -2.11 5.28 9.96
N TYR A 438 -1.01 5.69 9.33
CA TYR A 438 0.04 6.46 9.99
C TYR A 438 0.88 7.32 9.04
N PHE A 439 1.56 8.32 9.60
CA PHE A 439 2.64 9.06 8.95
C PHE A 439 3.72 9.40 9.98
N LEU A 440 4.90 9.77 9.49
CA LEU A 440 6.06 10.07 10.32
C LEU A 440 6.46 11.53 10.15
N HIS A 441 7.15 12.09 11.14
CA HIS A 441 7.61 13.47 11.11
C HIS A 441 8.99 13.62 11.75
N ALA A 442 9.78 14.55 11.23
CA ALA A 442 10.97 15.07 11.89
C ALA A 442 11.22 16.54 11.50
N ALA A 443 11.89 17.28 12.37
CA ALA A 443 12.34 18.65 12.08
C ALA A 443 13.78 18.88 12.54
N ASP A 444 14.47 19.84 11.92
CA ASP A 444 15.82 20.23 12.27
C ASP A 444 15.97 21.74 12.54
N VAL A 445 17.10 22.13 13.13
CA VAL A 445 17.35 23.51 13.54
C VAL A 445 17.49 24.51 12.38
N SER A 446 17.53 24.05 11.12
CA SER A 446 17.48 24.94 9.95
C SER A 446 16.09 25.51 9.70
N GLY A 447 15.06 24.89 10.29
CA GLY A 447 13.66 25.22 10.07
C GLY A 447 12.93 24.24 9.14
N ARG A 448 13.63 23.23 8.60
CA ARG A 448 13.02 22.13 7.84
C ARG A 448 12.18 21.26 8.76
N SER A 449 10.99 20.90 8.30
CA SER A 449 9.99 20.13 9.03
C SER A 449 9.28 19.24 8.02
N GLU A 450 9.66 17.97 8.02
CA GLU A 450 9.32 17.04 6.94
C GLU A 450 8.44 15.91 7.46
N GLU A 451 7.58 15.42 6.58
CA GLU A 451 6.67 14.30 6.83
C GLU A 451 7.02 13.13 5.90
N HIS A 452 6.69 11.91 6.31
CA HIS A 452 6.75 10.73 5.44
C HIS A 452 5.43 9.92 5.53
N PRO A 453 4.64 9.78 4.45
CA PRO A 453 4.85 10.37 3.12
C PRO A 453 4.91 11.90 3.14
N TYR A 454 5.43 12.51 2.07
CA TYR A 454 5.73 13.95 2.02
C TYR A 454 4.54 14.87 2.37
N ILE A 455 3.31 14.43 2.07
CA ILE A 455 2.08 15.17 2.36
C ILE A 455 1.43 14.79 3.72
N GLY A 456 2.06 13.88 4.47
CA GLY A 456 1.67 13.50 5.82
C GLY A 456 0.24 12.97 5.91
N ALA A 457 -0.55 13.58 6.79
CA ALA A 457 -1.91 13.14 7.12
C ALA A 457 -2.90 13.12 5.94
N TYR A 458 -2.60 13.79 4.82
CA TYR A 458 -3.48 13.79 3.65
C TYR A 458 -3.40 12.50 2.83
N ASP A 459 -2.28 11.77 2.90
CA ASP A 459 -2.06 10.50 2.20
C ASP A 459 -1.22 9.57 3.10
N PRO A 460 -1.76 9.14 4.26
CA PRO A 460 -1.04 8.34 5.22
C PRO A 460 -0.75 6.92 4.69
N HIS A 461 0.32 6.31 5.19
CA HIS A 461 0.55 4.88 5.02
C HIS A 461 -0.59 4.10 5.65
N THR A 462 -1.02 3.02 5.01
CA THR A 462 -2.16 2.21 5.45
C THR A 462 -1.85 0.71 5.33
N PHE A 463 -2.13 -0.04 6.38
CA PHE A 463 -2.08 -1.50 6.37
C PHE A 463 -3.20 -2.11 7.23
N PHE A 464 -3.44 -3.40 7.02
CA PHE A 464 -4.49 -4.17 7.67
C PHE A 464 -3.89 -5.38 8.36
N ILE A 465 -4.35 -5.70 9.57
CA ILE A 465 -4.00 -6.95 10.22
C ILE A 465 -5.01 -8.00 9.82
N GLN A 466 -4.53 -9.13 9.32
CA GLN A 466 -5.38 -10.28 9.00
C GLN A 466 -6.16 -10.72 10.25
N GLU A 467 -7.35 -11.26 10.04
CA GLU A 467 -8.13 -11.88 11.10
C GLU A 467 -7.37 -13.07 11.70
N GLU A 468 -7.54 -13.32 12.99
CA GLU A 468 -6.90 -14.46 13.63
C GLU A 468 -7.66 -15.74 13.26
N GLU A 469 -7.04 -16.57 12.42
CA GLU A 469 -7.60 -17.86 12.07
C GLU A 469 -7.38 -18.85 13.22
N PHE A 470 -8.41 -19.59 13.64
CA PHE A 470 -8.28 -20.66 14.64
C PHE A 470 -9.18 -21.85 14.29
N ALA A 471 -8.91 -23.00 14.93
CA ALA A 471 -9.73 -24.19 14.79
C ALA A 471 -11.01 -24.07 15.61
N GLN A 472 -12.14 -24.62 15.14
CA GLN A 472 -13.41 -24.52 15.85
C GLN A 472 -14.12 -25.88 15.92
N LEU A 473 -14.30 -26.40 17.13
CA LEU A 473 -14.89 -27.72 17.37
C LEU A 473 -16.43 -27.66 17.31
N VAL A 474 -17.02 -28.50 16.46
CA VAL A 474 -18.45 -28.79 16.45
C VAL A 474 -18.67 -30.27 16.79
N VAL A 475 -19.64 -30.56 17.65
CA VAL A 475 -19.98 -31.94 18.04
C VAL A 475 -21.39 -32.25 17.55
N SER A 476 -21.59 -33.41 16.92
CA SER A 476 -22.86 -33.74 16.24
C SER A 476 -24.07 -33.92 17.16
N VAL A 477 -23.86 -34.18 18.45
CA VAL A 477 -24.92 -34.42 19.43
C VAL A 477 -24.60 -33.79 20.79
N ASP A 478 -25.65 -33.36 21.50
CA ASP A 478 -25.54 -32.89 22.89
C ASP A 478 -25.57 -34.05 23.91
N THR A 479 -25.90 -35.28 23.51
CA THR A 479 -25.93 -36.48 24.36
C THR A 479 -25.83 -37.74 23.51
N ILE A 480 -25.02 -38.69 23.94
CA ILE A 480 -24.87 -40.01 23.30
C ILE A 480 -25.75 -41.02 24.03
N ARG A 481 -26.53 -41.81 23.27
CA ARG A 481 -27.43 -42.85 23.80
C ARG A 481 -27.10 -44.19 23.17
N LEU A 482 -26.80 -45.16 24.00
CA LEU A 482 -26.49 -46.54 23.63
C LEU A 482 -27.45 -47.49 24.35
N ALA A 483 -27.86 -48.57 23.70
CA ALA A 483 -28.71 -49.60 24.28
C ALA A 483 -28.43 -50.99 23.72
N CYS A 484 -28.27 -51.98 24.60
CA CYS A 484 -28.17 -53.39 24.19
C CYS A 484 -28.76 -54.37 25.21
N GLN A 485 -28.75 -55.64 24.86
CA GLN A 485 -29.09 -56.73 25.78
C GLN A 485 -27.88 -57.11 26.65
N PRO A 486 -28.09 -57.72 27.84
CA PRO A 486 -26.98 -58.22 28.64
C PRO A 486 -26.04 -59.11 27.83
N GLY A 487 -24.74 -58.92 28.00
CA GLY A 487 -23.73 -59.69 27.27
C GLY A 487 -23.43 -59.22 25.84
N LEU A 488 -24.12 -58.19 25.33
CA LEU A 488 -23.88 -57.63 23.99
C LEU A 488 -23.12 -56.30 24.04
N THR A 489 -22.76 -55.81 22.86
CA THR A 489 -22.13 -54.50 22.67
C THR A 489 -23.05 -53.65 21.81
N ASP A 490 -23.14 -52.36 22.12
CA ASP A 490 -23.73 -51.36 21.24
C ASP A 490 -22.66 -50.43 20.69
N ILE A 491 -22.83 -49.98 19.46
CA ILE A 491 -21.89 -49.12 18.76
C ILE A 491 -22.65 -47.91 18.22
N THR A 492 -22.11 -46.72 18.44
CA THR A 492 -22.62 -45.49 17.85
C THR A 492 -21.48 -44.61 17.36
N LEU A 493 -21.78 -43.68 16.47
CA LEU A 493 -20.81 -42.77 15.87
C LEU A 493 -21.05 -41.35 16.39
N LEU A 494 -20.00 -40.72 16.89
CA LEU A 494 -19.96 -39.30 17.20
C LEU A 494 -19.18 -38.60 16.09
N SER A 495 -19.77 -37.59 15.46
CA SER A 495 -19.05 -36.79 14.48
C SER A 495 -18.52 -35.53 15.15
N LEU A 496 -17.20 -35.34 15.06
CA LEU A 496 -16.52 -34.08 15.39
C LEU A 496 -16.25 -33.34 14.09
N GLY A 497 -16.67 -32.08 14.00
CA GLY A 497 -16.41 -31.21 12.86
C GLY A 497 -15.46 -30.08 13.22
N ASN A 498 -14.71 -29.60 12.22
CA ASN A 498 -13.94 -28.37 12.33
C ASN A 498 -14.54 -27.29 11.43
N THR A 499 -15.20 -26.29 12.02
CA THR A 499 -15.74 -25.15 11.25
C THR A 499 -14.81 -23.94 11.23
N GLY A 500 -13.61 -24.06 11.81
CA GLY A 500 -12.58 -23.03 11.81
C GLY A 500 -11.61 -23.17 10.65
N GLN A 501 -10.67 -22.24 10.55
CA GLN A 501 -9.73 -22.08 9.43
C GLN A 501 -8.36 -22.74 9.68
N GLN A 502 -8.09 -23.19 10.90
CA GLN A 502 -6.90 -24.00 11.22
C GLN A 502 -7.26 -25.46 11.48
N THR A 503 -6.30 -26.37 11.32
CA THR A 503 -6.46 -27.78 11.70
C THR A 503 -6.82 -27.91 13.18
N LEU A 504 -7.97 -28.52 13.47
CA LEU A 504 -8.37 -28.87 14.82
C LEU A 504 -7.60 -30.11 15.26
N THR A 505 -6.95 -30.06 16.43
CA THR A 505 -6.40 -31.24 17.11
C THR A 505 -7.18 -31.47 18.37
N PHE A 506 -7.46 -32.74 18.68
CA PHE A 506 -8.24 -33.09 19.85
C PHE A 506 -7.74 -34.35 20.54
N THR A 507 -8.05 -34.46 21.83
CA THR A 507 -7.92 -35.67 22.64
C THR A 507 -9.21 -35.87 23.43
N THR A 508 -9.52 -37.11 23.80
CA THR A 508 -10.73 -37.45 24.54
C THR A 508 -10.43 -38.04 25.92
N GLY A 509 -11.32 -37.81 26.87
CA GLY A 509 -11.29 -38.41 28.20
C GLY A 509 -12.68 -38.91 28.60
N ILE A 510 -12.77 -40.07 29.24
CA ILE A 510 -14.02 -40.62 29.74
C ILE A 510 -14.00 -40.62 31.26
N THR A 511 -15.08 -40.13 31.88
CA THR A 511 -15.25 -40.18 33.33
C THR A 511 -16.64 -40.70 33.70
N GLY A 512 -16.73 -41.52 34.74
CA GLY A 512 -17.99 -42.06 35.25
C GLY A 512 -18.58 -41.17 36.33
N ASP A 513 -19.72 -41.60 36.89
CA ASP A 513 -20.34 -40.90 38.01
C ASP A 513 -19.36 -40.76 39.20
N GLN A 514 -19.32 -39.58 39.81
CA GLN A 514 -18.37 -39.20 40.87
C GLN A 514 -16.88 -39.38 40.51
N GLY A 515 -16.53 -39.36 39.21
CA GLY A 515 -15.14 -39.55 38.75
C GLY A 515 -14.68 -41.00 38.76
N ALA A 516 -15.60 -41.97 38.83
CA ALA A 516 -15.27 -43.38 38.74
C ALA A 516 -14.68 -43.75 37.36
N PRO A 517 -13.76 -44.74 37.29
CA PRO A 517 -13.32 -45.33 36.03
C PRO A 517 -14.50 -45.93 35.24
N VAL A 518 -14.46 -45.79 33.92
CA VAL A 518 -15.48 -46.32 33.00
C VAL A 518 -14.83 -47.38 32.12
N ASP A 519 -14.99 -48.65 32.49
CA ASP A 519 -14.39 -49.77 31.75
C ASP A 519 -15.34 -50.32 30.66
N TRP A 520 -16.59 -49.86 30.65
CA TRP A 520 -17.63 -50.35 29.75
C TRP A 520 -17.77 -49.53 28.47
N LEU A 521 -17.09 -48.37 28.35
CA LEU A 521 -17.14 -47.49 27.18
C LEU A 521 -15.73 -47.31 26.63
N THR A 522 -15.55 -47.55 25.34
CA THR A 522 -14.29 -47.30 24.63
C THR A 522 -14.55 -46.44 23.40
N LEU A 523 -13.56 -45.64 22.98
CA LEU A 523 -13.63 -44.81 21.79
C LEU A 523 -12.48 -45.12 20.84
N SER A 524 -12.74 -45.02 19.54
CA SER A 524 -11.70 -45.11 18.51
C SER A 524 -12.04 -44.20 17.32
N PRO A 525 -11.16 -43.25 16.93
CA PRO A 525 -9.93 -42.87 17.63
C PRO A 525 -10.22 -42.04 18.91
N ASP A 526 -9.32 -42.07 19.89
CA ASP A 526 -9.41 -41.29 21.15
C ASP A 526 -8.64 -39.96 21.09
N ASN A 527 -7.91 -39.72 20.00
CA ASN A 527 -7.22 -38.48 19.65
C ASN A 527 -7.15 -38.35 18.12
N GLY A 528 -6.98 -37.13 17.62
CA GLY A 528 -6.85 -36.94 16.17
C GLY A 528 -6.71 -35.50 15.73
N SER A 529 -6.71 -35.32 14.41
CA SER A 529 -6.68 -34.02 13.74
C SER A 529 -7.75 -33.95 12.65
N ILE A 530 -8.44 -32.82 12.55
CA ILE A 530 -9.52 -32.57 11.59
C ILE A 530 -9.16 -31.31 10.80
N ALA A 531 -8.99 -31.44 9.48
CA ALA A 531 -8.70 -30.31 8.60
C ALA A 531 -9.88 -29.31 8.57
N GLU A 532 -9.64 -28.09 8.09
CA GLU A 532 -10.69 -27.09 7.87
C GLU A 532 -11.87 -27.67 7.07
N GLY A 533 -13.09 -27.43 7.56
CA GLY A 533 -14.33 -27.86 6.90
C GLY A 533 -14.62 -29.36 6.95
N GLU A 534 -13.68 -30.16 7.44
CA GLU A 534 -13.81 -31.61 7.51
C GLU A 534 -14.48 -32.07 8.81
N SER A 535 -14.84 -33.35 8.84
CA SER A 535 -15.35 -34.01 10.05
C SER A 535 -14.72 -35.39 10.21
N LEU A 536 -14.59 -35.83 11.46
CA LEU A 536 -14.09 -37.14 11.82
C LEU A 536 -15.15 -37.89 12.62
N GLU A 537 -15.47 -39.10 12.21
CA GLU A 537 -16.30 -40.00 12.99
C GLU A 537 -15.46 -40.74 14.04
N ILE A 538 -15.93 -40.67 15.28
CA ILE A 538 -15.41 -41.43 16.42
C ILE A 538 -16.41 -42.54 16.73
N GLU A 539 -15.93 -43.77 16.70
CA GLU A 539 -16.71 -44.93 17.11
C GLU A 539 -16.72 -45.05 18.63
N LEU A 540 -17.91 -45.06 19.23
CA LEU A 540 -18.11 -45.36 20.64
C LEU A 540 -18.68 -46.76 20.77
N THR A 541 -17.97 -47.60 21.52
CA THR A 541 -18.32 -48.99 21.77
C THR A 541 -18.67 -49.16 23.25
N ALA A 542 -19.93 -49.48 23.56
CA ALA A 542 -20.39 -49.77 24.92
C ALA A 542 -20.60 -51.27 25.12
N ASN A 543 -19.92 -51.87 26.10
CA ASN A 543 -19.87 -53.31 26.34
C ASN A 543 -20.65 -53.70 27.61
N ALA A 544 -21.71 -54.51 27.46
CA ALA A 544 -22.55 -54.99 28.56
C ALA A 544 -22.08 -56.31 29.21
N LEU A 545 -20.94 -56.89 28.81
CA LEU A 545 -20.54 -58.26 29.19
C LEU A 545 -20.40 -58.48 30.70
N ALA A 546 -19.92 -57.48 31.43
CA ALA A 546 -19.68 -57.55 32.87
C ALA A 546 -20.68 -56.70 33.68
N LEU A 547 -21.74 -56.21 33.05
CA LEU A 547 -22.65 -55.24 33.64
C LEU A 547 -24.06 -55.84 33.87
N PRO A 548 -24.63 -55.71 35.08
CA PRO A 548 -26.05 -55.99 35.32
C PRO A 548 -26.99 -55.16 34.44
N THR A 549 -28.24 -55.60 34.28
CA THR A 549 -29.30 -54.77 33.68
C THR A 549 -29.46 -53.47 34.45
N GLY A 550 -29.57 -52.35 33.72
CA GLY A 550 -29.53 -51.02 34.34
C GLY A 550 -29.24 -49.90 33.34
N VAL A 551 -29.13 -48.68 33.87
CA VAL A 551 -28.73 -47.48 33.13
C VAL A 551 -27.40 -46.99 33.71
N TYR A 552 -26.43 -46.78 32.83
CA TYR A 552 -25.07 -46.36 33.15
C TYR A 552 -24.82 -44.98 32.55
N TYR A 553 -24.04 -44.18 33.28
CA TYR A 553 -23.73 -42.80 32.91
C TYR A 553 -22.22 -42.63 32.81
N ALA A 554 -21.79 -41.90 31.79
CA ALA A 554 -20.43 -41.41 31.64
C ALA A 554 -20.46 -40.00 31.05
N ALA A 555 -19.35 -39.27 31.19
CA ALA A 555 -19.09 -38.00 30.53
C ALA A 555 -17.88 -38.18 29.61
N LEU A 556 -18.08 -37.94 28.33
CA LEU A 556 -17.01 -37.82 27.34
C LEU A 556 -16.56 -36.36 27.31
N THR A 557 -15.30 -36.10 27.64
CA THR A 557 -14.67 -34.78 27.54
C THR A 557 -13.78 -34.74 26.32
N ILE A 558 -13.95 -33.75 25.46
CA ILE A 558 -13.13 -33.51 24.28
C ILE A 558 -12.28 -32.26 24.58
N TYR A 559 -10.97 -32.42 24.60
CA TYR A 559 -10.01 -31.32 24.72
C TYR A 559 -9.50 -30.98 23.33
N SER A 560 -9.48 -29.71 22.95
CA SER A 560 -9.02 -29.30 21.63
C SER A 560 -8.23 -28.00 21.63
N ASN A 561 -7.59 -27.67 20.50
CA ASN A 561 -6.96 -26.38 20.25
C ASN A 561 -7.94 -25.29 19.78
N ASP A 562 -9.25 -25.49 19.95
CA ASP A 562 -10.25 -24.43 19.79
C ASP A 562 -10.11 -23.41 20.94
N PRO A 563 -9.70 -22.15 20.68
CA PRO A 563 -9.48 -21.16 21.73
C PRO A 563 -10.79 -20.69 22.40
N LEU A 564 -11.94 -20.83 21.75
CA LEU A 564 -13.24 -20.46 22.29
C LEU A 564 -13.83 -21.60 23.14
N HIS A 565 -13.62 -22.85 22.73
CA HIS A 565 -14.13 -24.05 23.38
C HIS A 565 -13.03 -25.13 23.57
N PRO A 566 -12.01 -24.87 24.42
CA PRO A 566 -10.89 -25.79 24.60
C PRO A 566 -11.30 -27.11 25.28
N GLU A 567 -12.47 -27.14 25.91
CA GLU A 567 -13.04 -28.32 26.58
C GLU A 567 -14.56 -28.40 26.31
N VAL A 568 -15.02 -29.52 25.72
CA VAL A 568 -16.44 -29.80 25.47
C VAL A 568 -16.83 -31.13 26.12
N VAL A 569 -17.89 -31.12 26.94
CA VAL A 569 -18.38 -32.31 27.66
C VAL A 569 -19.70 -32.81 27.07
N VAL A 570 -19.72 -34.09 26.65
CA VAL A 570 -20.86 -34.79 26.06
C VAL A 570 -21.29 -35.93 27.00
N PRO A 571 -22.50 -35.88 27.59
CA PRO A 571 -23.03 -36.96 28.39
C PRO A 571 -23.29 -38.23 27.58
N VAL A 572 -22.99 -39.38 28.17
CA VAL A 572 -23.23 -40.71 27.59
C VAL A 572 -24.18 -41.48 28.51
N VAL A 573 -25.26 -42.01 27.91
CA VAL A 573 -26.24 -42.86 28.59
C VAL A 573 -26.23 -44.22 27.93
N PHE A 574 -25.90 -45.26 28.69
CA PHE A 574 -25.90 -46.64 28.21
C PHE A 574 -26.93 -47.48 28.96
N ARG A 575 -27.83 -48.14 28.21
CA ARG A 575 -28.92 -48.94 28.77
C ARG A 575 -28.76 -50.42 28.44
N ILE A 576 -28.92 -51.25 29.47
CA ILE A 576 -28.88 -52.71 29.36
C ILE A 576 -30.24 -53.28 29.78
N SER A 577 -30.95 -53.96 28.88
CA SER A 577 -32.28 -54.52 29.15
C SER A 577 -32.57 -55.84 28.42
N ASP A 578 -33.38 -56.71 29.05
CA ASP A 578 -33.74 -58.05 28.52
C ASP A 578 -34.80 -58.03 27.39
N GLU A 579 -35.43 -56.89 27.11
CA GLU A 579 -36.49 -56.80 26.09
C GLU A 579 -35.91 -56.71 24.67
N VAL A 580 -36.30 -57.64 23.78
CA VAL A 580 -35.96 -57.61 22.35
C VAL A 580 -37.08 -56.87 21.61
N GLY A 581 -36.83 -55.62 21.20
CA GLY A 581 -37.79 -54.88 20.39
C GLY A 581 -37.37 -53.43 20.18
N LEU A 582 -36.98 -53.11 18.95
CA LEU A 582 -37.15 -51.76 18.40
C LEU A 582 -38.64 -51.37 18.55
N ASP A 583 -38.88 -50.15 19.04
CA ASP A 583 -40.16 -49.59 19.51
C ASP A 583 -40.68 -50.09 20.86
N VAL A 584 -39.97 -49.69 21.93
CA VAL A 584 -40.69 -49.34 23.16
C VAL A 584 -41.26 -47.96 22.91
N HIS A 585 -42.56 -47.86 22.60
CA HIS A 585 -43.32 -46.62 22.44
C HIS A 585 -42.63 -45.45 23.14
N ASN A 586 -42.10 -44.49 22.37
CA ASN A 586 -41.61 -43.22 22.92
C ASN A 586 -42.72 -42.70 23.82
N THR A 587 -42.58 -42.86 25.14
CA THR A 587 -43.60 -42.39 26.07
C THR A 587 -43.50 -40.88 26.14
N ILE A 588 -42.35 -40.32 25.74
CA ILE A 588 -42.03 -38.91 25.69
C ILE A 588 -41.52 -38.54 24.27
N ASP A 589 -42.19 -37.60 23.61
CA ASP A 589 -41.78 -36.95 22.34
C ASP A 589 -41.62 -35.43 22.53
N GLU A 590 -40.99 -34.74 21.56
CA GLU A 590 -40.84 -33.27 21.49
C GLU A 590 -40.57 -32.59 22.85
N TYR A 591 -39.35 -32.77 23.36
CA TYR A 591 -38.93 -32.15 24.61
C TYR A 591 -38.02 -30.94 24.40
N LEU A 592 -38.19 -29.92 25.24
CA LEU A 592 -37.42 -28.68 25.17
C LEU A 592 -37.23 -28.10 26.58
N CYS A 593 -36.00 -27.69 26.89
CA CYS A 593 -35.66 -26.94 28.09
C CYS A 593 -35.47 -25.46 27.75
N TYR A 594 -36.23 -24.55 28.38
CA TYR A 594 -36.14 -23.12 28.12
C TYR A 594 -36.57 -22.27 29.33
N PRO A 595 -36.01 -21.05 29.50
CA PRO A 595 -34.90 -20.50 28.73
C PRO A 595 -33.59 -21.23 29.02
N ASN A 596 -32.71 -21.32 28.03
CA ASN A 596 -31.36 -21.85 28.18
C ASN A 596 -30.41 -20.99 27.33
N PRO A 597 -29.55 -20.15 27.94
CA PRO A 597 -29.26 -20.04 29.37
C PRO A 597 -30.43 -19.51 30.22
N THR A 598 -30.40 -19.76 31.53
CA THR A 598 -31.36 -19.23 32.51
C THR A 598 -30.65 -18.53 33.68
N GLN A 599 -31.41 -17.72 34.43
CA GLN A 599 -30.96 -17.05 35.66
C GLN A 599 -31.55 -17.69 36.93
N ASP A 600 -32.81 -18.12 36.90
CA ASP A 600 -33.50 -18.62 38.11
C ASP A 600 -34.42 -19.82 37.87
N LYS A 601 -34.96 -19.99 36.66
CA LYS A 601 -36.00 -21.01 36.37
C LYS A 601 -35.87 -21.59 34.97
N ILE A 602 -36.20 -22.87 34.84
CA ILE A 602 -36.33 -23.54 33.54
C ILE A 602 -37.70 -24.20 33.42
N ASN A 603 -38.25 -24.20 32.21
CA ASN A 603 -39.36 -25.05 31.83
C ASN A 603 -38.83 -26.24 31.04
N ILE A 604 -39.22 -27.44 31.46
CA ILE A 604 -39.07 -28.64 30.65
C ILE A 604 -40.45 -28.93 30.04
N SER A 605 -40.60 -28.64 28.75
CA SER A 605 -41.76 -29.02 27.95
C SER A 605 -41.51 -30.39 27.34
N PHE A 606 -42.54 -31.23 27.26
CA PHE A 606 -42.47 -32.55 26.63
C PHE A 606 -43.88 -33.03 26.21
N ILE A 607 -44.01 -33.92 25.25
CA ILE A 607 -45.27 -34.60 24.90
C ILE A 607 -45.26 -36.00 25.49
N LEU A 608 -46.26 -36.34 26.29
CA LEU A 608 -46.43 -37.69 26.80
C LEU A 608 -47.42 -38.46 25.90
N ASN A 609 -47.00 -39.56 25.28
CA ASN A 609 -47.85 -40.29 24.34
C ASN A 609 -48.90 -41.18 25.02
N THR A 610 -48.68 -41.56 26.28
CA THR A 610 -49.63 -42.29 27.12
C THR A 610 -49.57 -41.74 28.56
N PRO A 611 -50.67 -41.71 29.34
CA PRO A 611 -50.62 -41.25 30.72
C PRO A 611 -49.65 -42.10 31.56
N GLY A 612 -48.86 -41.48 32.43
CA GLY A 612 -47.87 -42.20 33.22
C GLY A 612 -47.04 -41.35 34.17
N LEU A 613 -46.30 -42.05 35.04
CA LEU A 613 -45.43 -41.45 36.04
C LEU A 613 -44.17 -40.86 35.38
N VAL A 614 -43.96 -39.56 35.55
CA VAL A 614 -42.75 -38.86 35.10
C VAL A 614 -41.86 -38.55 36.31
N LYS A 615 -40.58 -38.94 36.24
CA LYS A 615 -39.54 -38.63 37.23
C LYS A 615 -38.49 -37.72 36.62
N ILE A 616 -38.14 -36.61 37.25
CA ILE A 616 -37.10 -35.70 36.77
C ILE A 616 -36.05 -35.47 37.86
N SER A 617 -34.78 -35.70 37.52
CA SER A 617 -33.62 -35.47 38.38
C SER A 617 -32.69 -34.46 37.72
N VAL A 618 -32.02 -33.61 38.52
CA VAL A 618 -31.06 -32.60 38.04
C VAL A 618 -29.70 -32.84 38.69
N PHE A 619 -28.64 -32.80 37.89
CA PHE A 619 -27.27 -33.11 38.25
C PHE A 619 -26.33 -31.96 37.87
N ASP A 620 -25.26 -31.77 38.66
CA ASP A 620 -24.16 -30.90 38.27
C ASP A 620 -23.21 -31.60 37.27
N ARG A 621 -22.19 -30.86 36.82
CA ARG A 621 -21.15 -31.37 35.90
C ARG A 621 -20.36 -32.57 36.40
N PHE A 622 -20.43 -32.90 37.70
CA PHE A 622 -19.74 -34.04 38.31
C PHE A 622 -20.68 -35.24 38.50
N GLY A 623 -21.91 -35.19 37.98
CA GLY A 623 -22.91 -36.24 38.12
C GLY A 623 -23.60 -36.25 39.49
N LYS A 624 -23.32 -35.27 40.37
CA LYS A 624 -23.97 -35.21 41.68
C LYS A 624 -25.36 -34.63 41.52
N GLN A 625 -26.37 -35.31 42.06
CA GLN A 625 -27.74 -34.82 42.08
C GLN A 625 -27.84 -33.56 42.95
N VAL A 626 -28.27 -32.44 42.35
CA VAL A 626 -28.29 -31.11 42.99
C VAL A 626 -29.68 -30.64 43.43
N ILE A 627 -30.74 -31.24 42.89
CA ILE A 627 -32.13 -30.97 43.30
C ILE A 627 -32.81 -32.30 43.65
N PRO A 628 -33.64 -32.37 44.71
CA PRO A 628 -34.45 -33.54 45.01
C PRO A 628 -35.25 -34.01 43.78
N PRO A 629 -35.34 -35.33 43.53
CA PRO A 629 -35.94 -35.82 42.31
C PRO A 629 -37.45 -35.55 42.36
N PHE A 630 -37.97 -34.95 41.30
CA PHE A 630 -39.40 -34.78 41.11
C PHE A 630 -40.01 -36.08 40.60
N SER A 631 -41.24 -36.41 41.03
CA SER A 631 -41.97 -37.60 40.59
C SER A 631 -43.47 -37.32 40.68
N ALA A 632 -44.19 -37.37 39.56
CA ALA A 632 -45.65 -37.21 39.52
C ALA A 632 -46.27 -37.90 38.30
N ASP A 633 -47.55 -38.26 38.39
CA ASP A 633 -48.33 -38.78 37.26
C ASP A 633 -48.78 -37.63 36.36
N PHE A 634 -48.66 -37.83 35.05
CA PHE A 634 -49.11 -36.90 34.02
C PHE A 634 -50.07 -37.58 33.05
N ASP A 635 -51.04 -36.81 32.54
CA ASP A 635 -51.91 -37.24 31.43
C ASP A 635 -51.12 -37.28 30.10
N ALA A 636 -51.66 -38.01 29.12
CA ALA A 636 -51.16 -37.94 27.75
C ALA A 636 -51.38 -36.54 27.14
N GLY A 637 -50.49 -36.12 26.25
CA GLY A 637 -50.48 -34.81 25.60
C GLY A 637 -49.27 -33.96 26.02
N ARG A 638 -49.26 -32.70 25.59
CA ARG A 638 -48.16 -31.77 25.87
C ARG A 638 -48.19 -31.33 27.34
N GLN A 639 -47.10 -31.60 28.04
CA GLN A 639 -46.87 -31.23 29.42
C GLN A 639 -45.79 -30.15 29.51
N LYS A 640 -45.85 -29.35 30.57
CA LYS A 640 -44.82 -28.37 30.92
C LYS A 640 -44.57 -28.44 32.42
N PHE A 641 -43.30 -28.50 32.79
CA PHE A 641 -42.90 -28.52 34.19
C PHE A 641 -41.85 -27.45 34.48
N LEU A 642 -42.12 -26.60 35.46
CA LEU A 642 -41.26 -25.48 35.86
C LEU A 642 -40.37 -25.90 37.04
N PHE A 643 -39.05 -25.82 36.85
CA PHE A 643 -38.07 -25.98 37.91
C PHE A 643 -37.52 -24.62 38.35
N ASN A 644 -37.37 -24.46 39.67
CA ASN A 644 -36.60 -23.36 40.25
C ASN A 644 -35.16 -23.82 40.48
N VAL A 645 -34.22 -23.18 39.80
CA VAL A 645 -32.79 -23.49 39.80
C VAL A 645 -31.94 -22.33 40.32
N GLY A 646 -32.55 -21.19 40.69
CA GLY A 646 -31.83 -19.98 41.10
C GLY A 646 -31.01 -20.10 42.38
N ASN A 647 -31.21 -21.15 43.17
CA ASN A 647 -30.39 -21.44 44.36
C ASN A 647 -29.13 -22.26 44.02
N LEU A 648 -28.94 -22.66 42.77
CA LEU A 648 -27.75 -23.37 42.31
C LEU A 648 -26.66 -22.37 41.86
N PRO A 649 -25.36 -22.66 42.03
CA PRO A 649 -24.28 -21.82 41.50
C PRO A 649 -24.32 -21.68 39.96
N SER A 650 -23.75 -20.62 39.40
CA SER A 650 -23.57 -20.52 37.94
C SER A 650 -22.79 -21.74 37.42
N GLY A 651 -23.24 -22.33 36.32
CA GLY A 651 -22.63 -23.52 35.76
C GLY A 651 -23.54 -24.28 34.81
N VAL A 652 -23.02 -25.38 34.28
CA VAL A 652 -23.75 -26.31 33.41
C VAL A 652 -24.38 -27.39 34.26
N TYR A 653 -25.67 -27.64 34.01
CA TYR A 653 -26.47 -28.65 34.69
C TYR A 653 -27.12 -29.58 33.68
N PHE A 654 -27.32 -30.82 34.10
CA PHE A 654 -27.97 -31.86 33.32
C PHE A 654 -29.25 -32.29 34.01
N TYR A 655 -30.32 -32.50 33.25
CA TYR A 655 -31.52 -33.13 33.78
C TYR A 655 -31.77 -34.46 33.10
N ILE A 656 -32.34 -35.41 33.85
CA ILE A 656 -32.79 -36.71 33.36
C ILE A 656 -34.27 -36.81 33.69
N MET A 657 -35.09 -37.06 32.67
CA MET A 657 -36.51 -37.34 32.81
C MET A 657 -36.81 -38.78 32.40
N ASN A 658 -37.55 -39.50 33.23
CA ASN A 658 -37.98 -40.87 33.00
C ASN A 658 -39.51 -40.94 32.99
N SER A 659 -40.11 -41.63 32.02
CA SER A 659 -41.52 -42.03 32.07
C SER A 659 -41.68 -43.44 31.51
N GLY A 660 -42.24 -44.34 32.32
CA GLY A 660 -42.28 -45.78 31.99
C GLY A 660 -40.88 -46.32 31.70
N PHE A 661 -40.67 -46.77 30.46
CA PHE A 661 -39.40 -47.26 29.94
C PHE A 661 -38.65 -46.21 29.11
N CYS A 662 -39.13 -44.97 28.98
CA CYS A 662 -38.46 -43.91 28.24
C CYS A 662 -37.62 -43.03 29.18
N THR A 663 -36.36 -42.81 28.82
CA THR A 663 -35.44 -41.90 29.53
C THR A 663 -34.93 -40.86 28.56
N ILE A 664 -35.24 -39.60 28.81
CA ILE A 664 -34.65 -38.45 28.12
C ILE A 664 -33.70 -37.71 29.06
N SER A 665 -32.74 -37.00 28.48
CA SER A 665 -31.83 -36.12 29.20
C SER A 665 -31.60 -34.87 28.39
N GLY A 666 -31.29 -33.77 29.06
CA GLY A 666 -30.93 -32.52 28.43
C GLY A 666 -30.03 -31.69 29.33
N ARG A 667 -29.48 -30.62 28.77
CA ARG A 667 -28.62 -29.67 29.50
C ARG A 667 -29.26 -28.31 29.60
N PHE A 668 -28.89 -27.57 30.63
CA PHE A 668 -29.13 -26.13 30.72
C PHE A 668 -27.96 -25.42 31.39
N VAL A 669 -27.75 -24.16 31.01
CA VAL A 669 -26.73 -23.29 31.56
C VAL A 669 -27.41 -22.32 32.53
N LEU A 670 -26.93 -22.26 33.76
CA LEU A 670 -27.31 -21.26 34.75
C LEU A 670 -26.23 -20.19 34.80
N SER A 671 -26.62 -18.95 34.55
CA SER A 671 -25.73 -17.79 34.65
C SER A 671 -26.43 -16.72 35.48
N HIS A 672 -25.91 -16.46 36.67
CA HIS A 672 -26.27 -15.30 37.49
C HIS A 672 -25.75 -13.99 36.91
#